data_AF-A0A972EVX1-F1
#
_entry.id   AF-A0A972EVX1-F1
#
_cell.length_a   1.000
_cell.length_b   1.000
_cell.length_c   1.000
_cell.angle_alpha   90.00
_cell.angle_beta   90.00
_cell.angle_gamma   90.00
#
_symmetry.space_group_name_H-M   'P 1'
#
loop_
_entity.id
_entity.type
_entity.pdbx_description
1 polymer ?
#
loop_
_entity_poly.entity_id
_entity_poly.type
_entity_poly.pdbx_seq_one_letter_code
_entity_poly.pdbx_strand_id
1 'polypeptide(L)'
;MKKLSANTIIIFIIILLVLLCACLACVFTITGGALLSRWNSDLETSLPTLGNPTQEAAHSETLQEALKEDLSQSDLLLAQDNLAALKAEVVPVNDPVDLAERLCGKVDVPLTLPDLNAPYEVGDRKTFWVSNTDNNENFQVEAVLRFRGDNIYFWIEDGVDYRESDLTRLAETFDQEIIPTNREFFGMEWNPGVDNDPRFYVLYAGGLGSSIAGYFSSADEVHPEAHPYSNAHEMFLMNSDTVGLWEDYIYGTMAHEFQHMIHWYQDRNEETWVNEGFSMLAEHVNEFDAGGFDYDYLLNPDLQLTDWGGDTGENGPHYGASYLFMTYFLDRFGEKATKALVAHKENGLVSLETVMRELNLINPSTGMVYTADEVFMDWAAANYLLDPNLENGRYDYRSYSPSRARASRSVSACPSSELTEVYQYGVDYIEITCPGTYTLNFQGTQAVNILPFGEAASSTFFWSNLGDESNMSLEHSFDLSSVSGSAELSFRTWYDLEKDYDYVFISASTDGENWQILNSRTCTTSNPSGNSYGCGWNGSSRAWITESVDLSRFVGSVVNIRFDYVTDAAVNGKGMALDDFRLDAINYASDLEEDGGGWQSAGFVRLGNTLPQSYALRLITLGDSPSVQTVALDDNNRAEVSFTIGGNVKSVMLVVSGTTPITREKAVYELQVR
;
A
#
# COMPACT_ATOMS: atom_id res chain seq x y z
N MET A 1 44.51 5.16 -58.73
CA MET A 1 44.15 4.85 -57.33
C MET A 1 45.38 4.30 -56.63
N LYS A 2 46.00 5.08 -55.73
CA LYS A 2 47.15 4.61 -54.93
C LYS A 2 46.63 3.79 -53.75
N LYS A 3 47.08 2.54 -53.63
CA LYS A 3 46.79 1.70 -52.45
C LYS A 3 47.45 2.33 -51.23
N LEU A 4 46.66 2.64 -50.20
CA LEU A 4 47.17 3.07 -48.91
C LEU A 4 47.99 1.94 -48.27
N SER A 5 49.13 2.29 -47.67
CA SER A 5 49.99 1.33 -46.99
C SER A 5 49.32 0.82 -45.72
N ALA A 6 49.61 -0.42 -45.30
CA ALA A 6 49.04 -1.04 -44.10
C ALA A 6 49.21 -0.16 -42.85
N ASN A 7 50.33 0.55 -42.73
CA ASN A 7 50.60 1.48 -41.63
C ASN A 7 49.65 2.69 -41.63
N THR A 8 49.19 3.13 -42.80
CA THR A 8 48.24 4.25 -42.90
C THR A 8 46.82 3.83 -42.50
N ILE A 9 46.44 2.58 -42.73
CA ILE A 9 45.16 2.02 -42.31
C ILE A 9 45.13 1.84 -40.78
N ILE A 10 46.23 1.36 -40.18
CA ILE A 10 46.35 1.19 -38.73
C ILE A 10 46.28 2.55 -38.01
N ILE A 11 46.93 3.59 -38.55
CA ILE A 11 46.86 4.94 -37.98
C ILE A 11 45.42 5.49 -38.03
N PHE A 12 44.68 5.23 -39.11
CA PHE A 12 43.27 5.64 -39.21
C PHE A 12 42.38 4.90 -38.21
N ILE A 13 42.59 3.60 -37.98
CA ILE A 13 41.84 2.81 -37.00
C ILE A 13 42.13 3.30 -35.57
N ILE A 14 43.39 3.61 -35.25
CA ILE A 14 43.76 4.16 -33.93
C ILE A 14 43.15 5.54 -33.71
N ILE A 15 43.15 6.42 -34.72
CA ILE A 15 42.50 7.73 -34.62
C ILE A 15 40.98 7.58 -34.46
N LEU A 16 40.35 6.64 -35.17
CA LEU A 16 38.92 6.35 -35.05
C LEU A 16 38.57 5.80 -33.65
N LEU A 17 39.39 4.91 -33.10
CA LEU A 17 39.23 4.38 -31.74
C LEU A 17 39.44 5.44 -30.66
N VAL A 18 40.41 6.34 -30.82
CA VAL A 18 40.62 7.45 -29.89
C VAL A 18 39.46 8.45 -29.95
N LEU A 19 38.90 8.70 -31.13
CA LEU A 19 37.69 9.52 -31.30
C LEU A 19 36.44 8.82 -30.72
N LEU A 20 36.32 7.49 -30.87
CA LEU A 20 35.22 6.71 -30.27
C LEU A 20 35.31 6.70 -28.74
N CYS A 21 36.52 6.55 -28.18
CA CYS A 21 36.76 6.62 -26.73
C CYS A 21 36.55 8.04 -26.18
N ALA A 22 36.88 9.09 -26.94
CA ALA A 22 36.59 10.47 -26.56
C ALA A 22 35.08 10.79 -26.63
N CYS A 23 34.35 10.24 -27.61
CA CYS A 23 32.90 10.34 -27.69
C CYS A 23 32.19 9.53 -26.58
N LEU A 24 32.68 8.34 -26.24
CA LEU A 24 32.16 7.55 -25.11
C LEU A 24 32.45 8.24 -23.77
N ALA A 25 33.62 8.86 -23.59
CA ALA A 25 33.92 9.66 -22.40
C ALA A 25 33.02 10.90 -22.30
N CYS A 26 32.69 11.56 -23.41
CA CYS A 26 31.72 12.67 -23.42
C CYS A 26 30.29 12.20 -23.14
N VAL A 27 29.87 11.04 -23.64
CA VAL A 27 28.54 10.47 -23.37
C VAL A 27 28.43 10.05 -21.90
N PHE A 28 29.46 9.43 -21.30
CA PHE A 28 29.49 9.12 -19.86
C PHE A 28 29.53 10.37 -18.96
N THR A 29 30.11 11.49 -19.42
CA THR A 29 30.03 12.77 -18.66
C THR A 29 28.69 13.48 -18.82
N ILE A 30 27.92 13.19 -19.87
CA ILE A 30 26.60 13.80 -20.11
C ILE A 30 25.49 12.94 -19.47
N THR A 31 25.55 11.60 -19.56
CA THR A 31 24.64 10.70 -18.83
C THR A 31 24.97 10.66 -17.34
N GLY A 32 26.24 10.65 -16.96
CA GLY A 32 26.67 10.83 -15.57
C GLY A 32 26.41 12.23 -15.04
N GLY A 33 26.41 13.26 -15.89
CA GLY A 33 26.08 14.65 -15.53
C GLY A 33 24.58 14.90 -15.37
N ALA A 34 23.74 14.20 -16.13
CA ALA A 34 22.28 14.22 -15.98
C ALA A 34 21.82 13.38 -14.77
N LEU A 35 22.48 12.24 -14.52
CA LEU A 35 22.30 11.47 -13.28
C LEU A 35 22.80 12.24 -12.06
N LEU A 36 23.95 12.93 -12.13
CA LEU A 36 24.43 13.80 -11.05
C LEU A 36 23.60 15.07 -10.90
N SER A 37 23.02 15.66 -11.96
CA SER A 37 22.16 16.84 -11.81
C SER A 37 20.79 16.47 -11.24
N ARG A 38 20.28 15.27 -11.56
CA ARG A 38 19.08 14.69 -10.92
C ARG A 38 19.37 14.35 -9.46
N TRP A 39 20.53 13.73 -9.18
CA TRP A 39 20.99 13.48 -7.82
C TRP A 39 21.22 14.77 -7.01
N ASN A 40 21.67 15.86 -7.66
CA ASN A 40 21.93 17.14 -7.00
C ASN A 40 20.68 18.02 -6.86
N SER A 41 19.63 17.78 -7.65
CA SER A 41 18.28 18.34 -7.39
C SER A 41 17.55 17.55 -6.30
N ASP A 42 17.78 16.24 -6.22
CA ASP A 42 17.19 15.37 -5.18
C ASP A 42 17.95 15.50 -3.84
N LEU A 43 19.21 15.92 -3.86
CA LEU A 43 19.98 16.29 -2.64
C LEU A 43 19.61 17.68 -2.10
N GLU A 44 18.96 18.56 -2.87
CA GLU A 44 18.53 19.88 -2.41
C GLU A 44 17.15 19.87 -1.71
N THR A 45 16.42 18.76 -1.73
CA THR A 45 15.13 18.61 -1.02
C THR A 45 15.18 17.80 0.27
N SER A 46 16.34 17.28 0.68
CA SER A 46 16.47 16.62 1.99
C SER A 46 17.77 16.94 2.73
N LEU A 47 18.25 18.19 2.64
CA LEU A 47 19.00 18.72 3.78
C LEU A 47 18.00 18.87 4.92
N PRO A 48 18.29 18.40 6.16
CA PRO A 48 17.45 18.76 7.29
C PRO A 48 17.35 20.27 7.25
N THR A 49 16.13 20.78 7.10
CA THR A 49 15.88 22.16 7.44
C THR A 49 16.48 22.30 8.84
N LEU A 50 17.41 23.24 9.03
CA LEU A 50 17.73 23.68 10.38
C LEU A 50 16.38 24.04 10.96
N GLY A 51 15.84 23.13 11.78
CA GLY A 51 14.48 23.23 12.26
C GLY A 51 14.35 24.59 12.90
N ASN A 52 13.25 25.27 12.59
CA ASN A 52 13.01 26.55 13.21
C ASN A 52 13.01 26.27 14.72
N PRO A 53 13.90 26.86 15.54
CA PRO A 53 14.09 26.41 16.94
C PRO A 53 12.79 26.44 17.75
N THR A 54 11.85 27.29 17.34
CA THR A 54 10.50 27.40 17.89
C THR A 54 9.59 26.21 17.55
N GLN A 55 9.73 25.61 16.36
CA GLN A 55 8.96 24.45 15.90
C GLN A 55 9.50 23.15 16.52
N GLU A 56 10.82 22.99 16.60
CA GLU A 56 11.46 21.87 17.32
C GLU A 56 11.12 21.90 18.82
N ALA A 57 11.14 23.09 19.45
CA ALA A 57 10.76 23.24 20.84
C ALA A 57 9.27 22.92 21.07
N ALA A 58 8.37 23.41 20.20
CA ALA A 58 6.94 23.12 20.30
C ALA A 58 6.64 21.62 20.09
N HIS A 59 7.31 20.97 19.14
CA HIS A 59 7.19 19.53 18.90
C HIS A 59 7.72 18.72 20.09
N SER A 60 8.88 19.09 20.65
CA SER A 60 9.41 18.45 21.85
C SER A 60 8.49 18.63 23.07
N GLU A 61 7.84 19.79 23.23
CA GLU A 61 6.86 20.02 24.30
C GLU A 61 5.61 19.13 24.12
N THR A 62 5.13 18.94 22.89
CA THR A 62 4.00 18.03 22.62
C THR A 62 4.33 16.57 22.90
N LEU A 63 5.52 16.10 22.52
CA LEU A 63 5.97 14.74 22.82
C LEU A 63 6.11 14.52 24.34
N GLN A 64 6.62 15.53 25.07
CA GLN A 64 6.73 15.44 26.52
C GLN A 64 5.36 15.36 27.19
N GLU A 65 4.39 16.15 26.70
CA GLU A 65 3.02 16.10 27.23
C GLU A 65 2.40 14.71 27.05
N ALA A 66 2.64 14.06 25.91
CA ALA A 66 2.13 12.72 25.63
C ALA A 66 2.62 11.65 26.63
N LEU A 67 3.81 11.84 27.23
CA LEU A 67 4.41 10.90 28.19
C LEU A 67 4.23 11.28 29.67
N LYS A 68 3.65 12.45 29.98
CA LYS A 68 3.68 13.02 31.34
C LYS A 68 2.88 12.25 32.37
N GLU A 69 1.73 11.70 31.98
CA GLU A 69 0.82 11.01 32.91
C GLU A 69 0.29 9.72 32.29
N ASP A 70 0.13 8.71 33.14
CA ASP A 70 -0.53 7.46 32.75
C ASP A 70 -1.99 7.76 32.40
N LEU A 71 -2.47 7.16 31.31
CA LEU A 71 -3.86 7.26 30.90
C LEU A 71 -4.77 6.73 32.02
N SER A 72 -5.92 7.36 32.18
CA SER A 72 -6.90 6.86 33.14
C SER A 72 -7.36 5.45 32.71
N GLN A 73 -7.72 4.60 33.67
CA GLN A 73 -8.17 3.24 33.36
C GLN A 73 -9.40 3.24 32.43
N SER A 74 -10.27 4.27 32.52
CA SER A 74 -11.41 4.44 31.63
C SER A 74 -11.00 4.76 30.20
N ASP A 75 -10.00 5.63 30.02
CA ASP A 75 -9.55 6.03 28.67
C ASP A 75 -8.82 4.87 27.99
N LEU A 76 -8.02 4.09 28.75
CA LEU A 76 -7.37 2.89 28.22
C LEU A 76 -8.38 1.82 27.81
N LEU A 77 -9.44 1.61 28.61
CA LEU A 77 -10.51 0.68 28.26
C LEU A 77 -11.26 1.13 27.01
N LEU A 78 -11.56 2.43 26.90
CA LEU A 78 -12.19 2.99 25.70
C LEU A 78 -11.32 2.77 24.46
N ALA A 79 -10.02 3.00 24.55
CA ALA A 79 -9.09 2.74 23.47
C ALA A 79 -9.11 1.25 23.06
N GLN A 80 -9.07 0.34 24.03
CA GLN A 80 -9.17 -1.11 23.79
C GLN A 80 -10.48 -1.51 23.13
N ASP A 81 -11.61 -0.93 23.57
CA ASP A 81 -12.92 -1.16 22.99
C ASP A 81 -12.99 -0.64 21.53
N ASN A 82 -12.38 0.52 21.23
CA ASN A 82 -12.27 1.04 19.86
C ASN A 82 -11.48 0.07 18.95
N LEU A 83 -10.34 -0.43 19.41
CA LEU A 83 -9.54 -1.41 18.65
C LEU A 83 -10.30 -2.73 18.46
N ALA A 84 -11.01 -3.19 19.49
CA ALA A 84 -11.81 -4.40 19.41
C ALA A 84 -12.99 -4.26 18.43
N ALA A 85 -13.64 -3.09 18.41
CA ALA A 85 -14.70 -2.78 17.45
C ALA A 85 -14.17 -2.80 16.00
N LEU A 86 -13.01 -2.19 15.75
CA LEU A 86 -12.38 -2.22 14.43
C LEU A 86 -11.99 -3.63 13.97
N LYS A 87 -11.39 -4.43 14.86
CA LYS A 87 -11.01 -5.82 14.55
C LYS A 87 -12.21 -6.74 14.33
N ALA A 88 -13.39 -6.38 14.85
CA ALA A 88 -14.62 -7.14 14.68
C ALA A 88 -15.39 -6.74 13.41
N GLU A 89 -15.09 -5.57 12.84
CA GLU A 89 -15.74 -5.08 11.63
C GLU A 89 -15.13 -5.73 10.39
N VAL A 90 -15.99 -6.15 9.47
CA VAL A 90 -15.57 -6.66 8.16
C VAL A 90 -15.72 -5.55 7.15
N VAL A 91 -14.61 -5.19 6.49
CA VAL A 91 -14.62 -4.22 5.39
C VAL A 91 -15.24 -4.90 4.16
N PRO A 92 -16.39 -4.41 3.64
CA PRO A 92 -17.03 -5.03 2.50
C PRO A 92 -16.24 -4.76 1.22
N VAL A 93 -16.05 -5.82 0.43
CA VAL A 93 -15.49 -5.74 -0.92
C VAL A 93 -16.42 -4.94 -1.85
N ASN A 94 -15.86 -4.10 -2.71
CA ASN A 94 -16.65 -3.37 -3.71
C ASN A 94 -17.23 -4.33 -4.77
N ASP A 95 -18.33 -3.90 -5.38
CA ASP A 95 -18.93 -4.56 -6.53
C ASP A 95 -19.26 -3.49 -7.58
N PRO A 96 -18.40 -3.31 -8.61
CA PRO A 96 -18.62 -2.31 -9.65
C PRO A 96 -19.95 -2.48 -10.40
N VAL A 97 -20.49 -3.70 -10.47
CA VAL A 97 -21.78 -3.97 -11.11
C VAL A 97 -22.92 -3.44 -10.23
N ASP A 98 -22.93 -3.76 -8.93
CA ASP A 98 -23.88 -3.16 -7.97
C ASP A 98 -23.79 -1.63 -8.02
N LEU A 99 -22.58 -1.08 -7.94
CA LEU A 99 -22.38 0.37 -7.91
C LEU A 99 -22.91 1.05 -9.17
N ALA A 100 -22.67 0.48 -10.35
CA ALA A 100 -23.18 1.00 -11.61
C ALA A 100 -24.72 0.91 -11.71
N GLU A 101 -25.32 -0.20 -11.29
CA GLU A 101 -26.78 -0.35 -11.27
C GLU A 101 -27.41 0.62 -10.27
N ARG A 102 -26.92 0.60 -9.03
CA ARG A 102 -27.47 1.33 -7.91
C ARG A 102 -27.29 2.84 -8.01
N LEU A 103 -26.09 3.30 -8.37
CA LEU A 103 -25.73 4.72 -8.35
C LEU A 103 -25.85 5.42 -9.72
N CYS A 104 -25.70 4.67 -10.82
CA CYS A 104 -25.80 5.22 -12.19
C CYS A 104 -27.11 4.84 -12.91
N GLY A 105 -27.97 4.04 -12.30
CA GLY A 105 -29.25 3.62 -12.89
C GLY A 105 -29.07 2.70 -14.10
N LYS A 106 -27.95 1.97 -14.17
CA LYS A 106 -27.80 0.85 -15.11
C LYS A 106 -28.74 -0.28 -14.70
N VAL A 107 -29.07 -1.17 -15.64
CA VAL A 107 -30.05 -2.24 -15.42
C VAL A 107 -29.52 -3.52 -16.01
N ASP A 108 -29.45 -4.56 -15.18
CA ASP A 108 -29.04 -5.92 -15.55
C ASP A 108 -27.64 -5.93 -16.22
N VAL A 109 -26.67 -5.22 -15.63
CA VAL A 109 -25.31 -5.15 -16.15
C VAL A 109 -24.69 -6.55 -16.13
N PRO A 110 -24.32 -7.13 -17.29
CA PRO A 110 -23.79 -8.49 -17.32
C PRO A 110 -22.44 -8.57 -16.62
N LEU A 111 -22.20 -9.65 -15.86
CA LEU A 111 -20.88 -9.94 -15.29
C LEU A 111 -19.81 -10.25 -16.34
N THR A 112 -20.23 -10.67 -17.55
CA THR A 112 -19.32 -11.11 -18.63
C THR A 112 -19.75 -10.49 -19.95
N LEU A 113 -18.79 -10.19 -20.81
CA LEU A 113 -18.98 -9.76 -22.19
C LEU A 113 -18.28 -10.74 -23.16
N PRO A 114 -18.93 -11.85 -23.57
CA PRO A 114 -18.30 -12.83 -24.45
C PRO A 114 -17.71 -12.21 -25.73
N ASP A 115 -16.41 -12.40 -25.99
CA ASP A 115 -15.77 -11.90 -27.22
C ASP A 115 -16.10 -12.84 -28.39
N LEU A 116 -17.05 -12.44 -29.23
CA LEU A 116 -17.50 -13.24 -30.37
C LEU A 116 -16.47 -13.32 -31.51
N ASN A 117 -15.40 -12.53 -31.46
CA ASN A 117 -14.32 -12.59 -32.45
C ASN A 117 -13.18 -13.52 -32.03
N ALA A 118 -13.14 -13.93 -30.75
CA ALA A 118 -12.20 -14.92 -30.27
C ALA A 118 -12.47 -16.33 -30.85
N PRO A 119 -11.43 -17.16 -31.06
CA PRO A 119 -10.01 -16.84 -30.84
C PRO A 119 -9.42 -16.00 -31.98
N TYR A 120 -8.55 -15.05 -31.65
CA TYR A 120 -7.82 -14.20 -32.61
C TYR A 120 -6.64 -14.93 -33.28
N GLU A 121 -6.24 -14.44 -34.46
CA GLU A 121 -5.08 -14.89 -35.23
C GLU A 121 -4.04 -13.76 -35.39
N VAL A 122 -2.76 -14.13 -35.50
CA VAL A 122 -1.67 -13.16 -35.68
C VAL A 122 -1.93 -12.27 -36.91
N GLY A 123 -1.90 -10.96 -36.70
CA GLY A 123 -2.24 -9.95 -37.69
C GLY A 123 -3.61 -9.30 -37.53
N ASP A 124 -4.49 -9.86 -36.68
CA ASP A 124 -5.76 -9.24 -36.31
C ASP A 124 -5.52 -7.92 -35.56
N ARG A 125 -6.48 -7.00 -35.67
CA ARG A 125 -6.40 -5.65 -35.11
C ARG A 125 -7.53 -5.42 -34.11
N LYS A 126 -7.23 -4.72 -33.02
CA LYS A 126 -8.18 -4.36 -31.97
C LYS A 126 -7.82 -3.01 -31.36
N THR A 127 -8.83 -2.31 -30.87
CA THR A 127 -8.65 -1.04 -30.14
C THR A 127 -8.77 -1.31 -28.66
N PHE A 128 -7.89 -0.71 -27.87
CA PHE A 128 -7.84 -0.84 -26.42
C PHE A 128 -7.89 0.54 -25.77
N TRP A 129 -8.60 0.65 -24.64
CA TRP A 129 -8.43 1.74 -23.69
C TRP A 129 -7.11 1.55 -22.95
N VAL A 130 -6.40 2.66 -22.71
CA VAL A 130 -5.19 2.72 -21.91
C VAL A 130 -5.20 4.02 -21.11
N SER A 131 -4.56 3.98 -19.95
CA SER A 131 -4.37 5.11 -19.04
C SER A 131 -2.91 5.55 -19.02
N ASN A 132 -2.70 6.87 -18.96
CA ASN A 132 -1.42 7.46 -18.59
C ASN A 132 -1.37 7.66 -17.08
N THR A 133 -0.48 6.94 -16.41
CA THR A 133 -0.42 6.92 -14.94
C THR A 133 0.20 8.18 -14.32
N ASP A 134 0.87 9.03 -15.12
CA ASP A 134 1.44 10.29 -14.60
C ASP A 134 0.35 11.39 -14.46
N ASN A 135 -0.77 11.28 -15.18
CA ASN A 135 -1.78 12.35 -15.25
C ASN A 135 -3.26 11.90 -15.30
N ASN A 136 -3.51 10.59 -15.20
CA ASN A 136 -4.83 9.95 -15.26
C ASN A 136 -5.60 10.23 -16.57
N GLU A 137 -4.89 10.49 -17.68
CA GLU A 137 -5.52 10.62 -19.01
C GLU A 137 -5.82 9.25 -19.61
N ASN A 138 -7.10 9.01 -19.92
CA ASN A 138 -7.58 7.80 -20.58
C ASN A 138 -7.74 8.03 -22.08
N PHE A 139 -7.13 7.18 -22.91
CA PHE A 139 -7.20 7.27 -24.37
C PHE A 139 -7.21 5.89 -25.03
N GLN A 140 -7.44 5.84 -26.34
CA GLN A 140 -7.50 4.58 -27.08
C GLN A 140 -6.31 4.42 -28.01
N VAL A 141 -5.78 3.20 -28.07
CA VAL A 141 -4.73 2.79 -29.00
C VAL A 141 -5.22 1.68 -29.92
N GLU A 142 -4.79 1.70 -31.19
CA GLU A 142 -5.02 0.58 -32.11
C GLU A 142 -3.80 -0.34 -32.05
N ALA A 143 -4.02 -1.62 -31.75
CA ALA A 143 -2.96 -2.61 -31.66
C ALA A 143 -3.21 -3.79 -32.61
N VAL A 144 -2.14 -4.51 -32.90
CA VAL A 144 -2.17 -5.69 -33.75
C VAL A 144 -1.64 -6.89 -32.98
N LEU A 145 -2.32 -8.01 -33.08
CA LEU A 145 -1.87 -9.26 -32.47
C LEU A 145 -0.58 -9.71 -33.15
N ARG A 146 0.51 -9.82 -32.38
CA ARG A 146 1.82 -10.23 -32.90
C ARG A 146 2.21 -11.64 -32.49
N PHE A 147 1.75 -12.11 -31.34
CA PHE A 147 2.01 -13.45 -30.87
C PHE A 147 0.76 -14.06 -30.24
N ARG A 148 0.53 -15.35 -30.50
CA ARG A 148 -0.53 -16.13 -29.87
C ARG A 148 0.10 -17.36 -29.22
N GLY A 149 0.01 -17.41 -27.90
CA GLY A 149 0.43 -18.55 -27.09
C GLY A 149 -0.73 -19.51 -26.78
N ASP A 150 -0.44 -20.44 -25.89
CA ASP A 150 -1.45 -21.34 -25.33
C ASP A 150 -2.36 -20.59 -24.35
N ASN A 151 -1.80 -19.67 -23.54
CA ASN A 151 -2.52 -18.90 -22.52
C ASN A 151 -2.66 -17.41 -22.83
N ILE A 152 -1.96 -16.88 -23.85
CA ILE A 152 -1.90 -15.42 -24.07
C ILE A 152 -2.17 -14.98 -25.50
N TYR A 153 -2.65 -13.74 -25.61
CA TYR A 153 -2.54 -12.89 -26.79
C TYR A 153 -1.59 -11.72 -26.51
N PHE A 154 -0.52 -11.58 -27.30
CA PHE A 154 0.42 -10.47 -27.18
C PHE A 154 0.17 -9.43 -28.28
N TRP A 155 -0.44 -8.32 -27.90
CA TRP A 155 -0.79 -7.19 -28.75
C TRP A 155 0.29 -6.12 -28.69
N ILE A 156 0.63 -5.54 -29.84
CA ILE A 156 1.54 -4.40 -29.93
C ILE A 156 0.83 -3.26 -30.64
N GLU A 157 0.86 -2.07 -30.04
CA GLU A 157 0.33 -0.85 -30.63
C GLU A 157 0.90 -0.59 -32.05
N ASP A 158 0.06 -0.16 -32.98
CA ASP A 158 0.45 0.10 -34.35
C ASP A 158 1.44 1.28 -34.41
N GLY A 159 2.64 1.02 -34.91
CA GLY A 159 3.72 2.01 -34.99
C GLY A 159 4.80 1.89 -33.92
N VAL A 160 4.62 1.03 -32.90
CA VAL A 160 5.68 0.69 -31.95
C VAL A 160 6.73 -0.20 -32.62
N ASP A 161 7.99 0.22 -32.57
CA ASP A 161 9.12 -0.51 -33.11
C ASP A 161 9.55 -1.66 -32.19
N TYR A 162 9.69 -2.86 -32.74
CA TYR A 162 10.18 -4.03 -31.99
C TYR A 162 10.92 -5.00 -32.90
N ARG A 163 11.62 -5.98 -32.31
CA ARG A 163 12.24 -7.09 -33.03
C ARG A 163 11.44 -8.36 -32.80
N GLU A 164 11.07 -9.03 -33.88
CA GLU A 164 10.30 -10.27 -33.83
C GLU A 164 10.97 -11.36 -32.97
N SER A 165 12.31 -11.44 -32.99
CA SER A 165 13.05 -12.40 -32.17
C SER A 165 12.91 -12.14 -30.67
N ASP A 166 12.85 -10.86 -30.29
CA ASP A 166 12.80 -10.46 -28.89
C ASP A 166 11.38 -10.67 -28.35
N LEU A 167 10.36 -10.31 -29.14
CA LEU A 167 8.95 -10.65 -28.87
C LEU A 167 8.76 -12.16 -28.71
N THR A 168 9.22 -12.95 -29.69
CA THR A 168 8.99 -14.40 -29.67
C THR A 168 9.60 -15.01 -28.40
N ARG A 169 10.85 -14.63 -28.07
CA ARG A 169 11.52 -15.13 -26.87
C ARG A 169 10.77 -14.73 -25.60
N LEU A 170 10.39 -13.46 -25.45
CA LEU A 170 9.66 -12.97 -24.29
C LEU A 170 8.31 -13.68 -24.13
N ALA A 171 7.51 -13.70 -25.19
CA ALA A 171 6.16 -14.24 -25.16
C ALA A 171 6.16 -15.77 -24.94
N GLU A 172 7.11 -16.51 -25.53
CA GLU A 172 7.26 -17.95 -25.28
C GLU A 172 7.71 -18.22 -23.83
N THR A 173 8.71 -17.51 -23.31
CA THR A 173 9.15 -17.66 -21.91
C THR A 173 8.02 -17.32 -20.94
N PHE A 174 7.30 -16.23 -21.19
CA PHE A 174 6.19 -15.86 -20.33
C PHE A 174 5.08 -16.92 -20.35
N ASP A 175 4.66 -17.35 -21.54
CA ASP A 175 3.56 -18.31 -21.72
C ASP A 175 3.88 -19.71 -21.16
N GLN A 176 5.14 -20.16 -21.30
CA GLN A 176 5.52 -21.55 -21.04
C GLN A 176 6.32 -21.74 -19.73
N GLU A 177 6.86 -20.68 -19.14
CA GLU A 177 7.68 -20.76 -17.92
C GLU A 177 7.11 -19.89 -16.78
N ILE A 178 6.84 -18.60 -17.04
CA ILE A 178 6.38 -17.66 -16.01
C ILE A 178 4.94 -17.95 -15.57
N ILE A 179 4.02 -18.10 -16.52
CA ILE A 179 2.61 -18.39 -16.20
C ILE A 179 2.47 -19.66 -15.34
N PRO A 180 3.08 -20.82 -15.70
CA PRO A 180 3.04 -22.00 -14.85
C PRO A 180 3.62 -21.78 -13.44
N THR A 181 4.73 -21.04 -13.33
CA THR A 181 5.37 -20.75 -12.04
C THR A 181 4.48 -19.89 -11.15
N ASN A 182 3.93 -18.80 -11.69
CA ASN A 182 2.99 -17.95 -10.97
C ASN A 182 1.72 -18.72 -10.58
N ARG A 183 1.15 -19.51 -11.49
CA ARG A 183 -0.07 -20.27 -11.17
C ARG A 183 0.12 -21.32 -10.09
N GLU A 184 1.27 -21.99 -10.09
CA GLU A 184 1.62 -22.96 -9.06
C GLU A 184 1.85 -22.30 -7.70
N PHE A 185 2.37 -21.07 -7.68
CA PHE A 185 2.72 -20.39 -6.44
C PHE A 185 1.57 -19.54 -5.87
N PHE A 186 0.97 -18.69 -6.68
CA PHE A 186 -0.02 -17.69 -6.26
C PHE A 186 -1.46 -18.12 -6.51
N GLY A 187 -1.71 -19.10 -7.38
CA GLY A 187 -3.05 -19.58 -7.75
C GLY A 187 -3.49 -19.11 -9.13
N MET A 188 -4.79 -19.13 -9.42
CA MET A 188 -5.31 -18.92 -10.79
C MET A 188 -5.93 -17.54 -10.95
N GLU A 189 -5.75 -16.95 -12.13
CA GLU A 189 -6.55 -15.81 -12.60
C GLU A 189 -7.99 -16.22 -12.94
N TRP A 190 -8.87 -15.25 -13.21
CA TRP A 190 -10.21 -15.56 -13.68
C TRP A 190 -10.17 -16.15 -15.09
N ASN A 191 -10.46 -17.45 -15.23
CA ASN A 191 -10.36 -18.14 -16.52
C ASN A 191 -11.61 -19.02 -16.76
N PRO A 192 -12.42 -18.80 -17.81
CA PRO A 192 -12.15 -17.99 -19.01
C PRO A 192 -12.61 -16.53 -18.89
N GLY A 193 -12.75 -16.00 -17.67
CA GLY A 193 -12.83 -14.57 -17.50
C GLY A 193 -14.12 -13.84 -17.87
N VAL A 194 -14.04 -12.51 -17.87
CA VAL A 194 -15.07 -11.56 -18.29
C VAL A 194 -15.41 -11.75 -19.77
N ASP A 195 -14.45 -12.11 -20.62
CA ASP A 195 -14.64 -12.24 -22.07
C ASP A 195 -14.97 -13.66 -22.56
N ASN A 196 -14.98 -14.64 -21.66
CA ASN A 196 -15.14 -16.07 -21.93
C ASN A 196 -14.09 -16.68 -22.89
N ASP A 197 -12.90 -16.09 -23.02
CA ASP A 197 -11.72 -16.69 -23.67
C ASP A 197 -10.73 -17.23 -22.62
N PRO A 198 -10.23 -18.47 -22.74
CA PRO A 198 -9.17 -18.96 -21.86
C PRO A 198 -7.80 -18.26 -22.02
N ARG A 199 -7.64 -17.36 -22.99
CA ARG A 199 -6.42 -16.55 -23.19
C ARG A 199 -6.60 -15.12 -22.72
N PHE A 200 -5.72 -14.69 -21.82
CA PHE A 200 -5.64 -13.30 -21.38
C PHE A 200 -4.73 -12.48 -22.30
N TYR A 201 -4.75 -11.16 -22.15
CA TYR A 201 -4.14 -10.21 -23.08
C TYR A 201 -2.94 -9.53 -22.43
N VAL A 202 -1.87 -9.39 -23.22
CA VAL A 202 -0.74 -8.51 -22.90
C VAL A 202 -0.71 -7.43 -23.96
N LEU A 203 -0.79 -6.17 -23.56
CA LEU A 203 -0.73 -5.02 -24.47
C LEU A 203 0.56 -4.23 -24.29
N TYR A 204 1.40 -4.20 -25.32
CA TYR A 204 2.61 -3.36 -25.36
C TYR A 204 2.34 -2.07 -26.13
N ALA A 205 2.28 -0.94 -25.43
CA ALA A 205 1.82 0.36 -25.95
C ALA A 205 2.63 1.53 -25.39
N GLY A 206 2.61 2.67 -26.07
CA GLY A 206 3.24 3.92 -25.65
C GLY A 206 2.27 4.89 -24.97
N GLY A 207 2.80 5.97 -24.41
CA GLY A 207 2.01 7.02 -23.77
C GLY A 207 1.41 6.63 -22.42
N LEU A 208 1.87 5.55 -21.80
CA LEU A 208 1.34 5.02 -20.54
C LEU A 208 1.85 5.75 -19.29
N GLY A 209 2.79 6.68 -19.46
CA GLY A 209 3.48 7.37 -18.36
C GLY A 209 4.99 7.20 -18.49
N SER A 210 5.75 7.94 -17.69
CA SER A 210 7.21 7.98 -17.73
C SER A 210 7.87 7.28 -16.55
N SER A 211 7.07 6.88 -15.56
CA SER A 211 7.51 6.36 -14.26
C SER A 211 7.30 4.85 -14.07
N ILE A 212 6.60 4.18 -14.99
CA ILE A 212 6.20 2.77 -14.89
C ILE A 212 6.69 1.94 -16.06
N ALA A 213 6.93 0.64 -15.83
CA ALA A 213 7.27 -0.35 -16.87
C ALA A 213 6.07 -1.16 -17.35
N GLY A 214 5.05 -1.30 -16.52
CA GLY A 214 3.77 -1.95 -16.81
C GLY A 214 2.74 -1.59 -15.74
N TYR A 215 1.50 -2.02 -15.94
CA TYR A 215 0.48 -2.04 -14.90
C TYR A 215 -0.65 -3.03 -15.25
N PHE A 216 -1.23 -3.62 -14.22
CA PHE A 216 -2.54 -4.27 -14.24
C PHE A 216 -3.64 -3.25 -13.92
N SER A 217 -4.81 -3.40 -14.55
CA SER A 217 -5.98 -2.56 -14.27
C SER A 217 -7.19 -3.44 -13.96
N SER A 218 -7.69 -3.39 -12.72
CA SER A 218 -8.91 -4.10 -12.33
C SER A 218 -10.16 -3.62 -13.09
N ALA A 219 -10.11 -2.40 -13.65
CA ALA A 219 -11.16 -1.90 -14.54
C ALA A 219 -11.34 -2.77 -15.80
N ASP A 220 -10.30 -3.46 -16.27
CA ASP A 220 -10.38 -4.31 -17.46
C ASP A 220 -11.09 -5.66 -17.19
N GLU A 221 -11.20 -6.05 -15.93
CA GLU A 221 -11.86 -7.30 -15.47
C GLU A 221 -13.39 -7.21 -15.40
N VAL A 222 -13.99 -6.05 -15.72
CA VAL A 222 -15.44 -5.84 -15.59
C VAL A 222 -16.11 -5.45 -16.90
N HIS A 223 -17.43 -5.47 -16.95
CA HIS A 223 -18.17 -5.06 -18.15
C HIS A 223 -18.02 -3.54 -18.38
N PRO A 224 -17.97 -3.03 -19.63
CA PRO A 224 -17.83 -1.59 -19.90
C PRO A 224 -19.04 -0.73 -19.49
N GLU A 225 -20.13 -1.38 -19.05
CA GLU A 225 -21.26 -0.68 -18.42
C GLU A 225 -21.05 -0.44 -16.92
N ALA A 226 -20.17 -1.23 -16.29
CA ALA A 226 -19.73 -1.07 -14.91
C ALA A 226 -18.58 -0.06 -14.80
N HIS A 227 -17.62 -0.10 -15.74
CA HIS A 227 -16.51 0.86 -15.78
C HIS A 227 -16.27 1.41 -17.21
N PRO A 228 -16.25 2.75 -17.41
CA PRO A 228 -16.27 3.35 -18.75
C PRO A 228 -15.00 3.10 -19.59
N TYR A 229 -13.87 2.85 -18.95
CA TYR A 229 -12.58 2.60 -19.62
C TYR A 229 -12.18 1.12 -19.61
N SER A 230 -13.10 0.23 -19.26
CA SER A 230 -12.84 -1.20 -19.31
C SER A 230 -12.61 -1.70 -20.74
N ASN A 231 -11.58 -2.50 -20.93
CA ASN A 231 -11.38 -3.32 -22.12
C ASN A 231 -12.22 -4.61 -22.11
N ALA A 232 -12.75 -5.01 -20.95
CA ALA A 232 -13.47 -6.27 -20.72
C ALA A 232 -12.67 -7.49 -21.19
N HIS A 233 -11.43 -7.59 -20.69
CA HIS A 233 -10.50 -8.70 -20.89
C HIS A 233 -9.63 -8.85 -19.65
N GLU A 234 -9.31 -10.08 -19.27
CA GLU A 234 -8.18 -10.34 -18.37
C GLU A 234 -6.93 -9.83 -19.07
N MET A 235 -6.31 -8.78 -18.53
CA MET A 235 -5.18 -8.17 -19.21
C MET A 235 -4.28 -7.32 -18.31
N PHE A 236 -3.04 -7.14 -18.77
CA PHE A 236 -2.14 -6.12 -18.25
C PHE A 236 -1.37 -5.46 -19.39
N LEU A 237 -0.81 -4.28 -19.09
CA LEU A 237 -0.17 -3.42 -20.06
C LEU A 237 1.33 -3.31 -19.77
N MET A 238 2.12 -3.24 -20.84
CA MET A 238 3.57 -3.06 -20.82
C MET A 238 3.93 -1.77 -21.56
N ASN A 239 4.75 -0.93 -20.93
CA ASN A 239 5.07 0.41 -21.43
C ASN A 239 6.25 0.39 -22.40
N SER A 240 5.93 0.60 -23.67
CA SER A 240 6.93 0.60 -24.75
C SER A 240 7.88 1.80 -24.76
N ASP A 241 7.57 2.85 -23.99
CA ASP A 241 8.43 4.03 -23.84
C ASP A 241 9.53 3.84 -22.78
N THR A 242 9.35 2.92 -21.84
CA THR A 242 10.22 2.78 -20.66
C THR A 242 10.95 1.44 -20.59
N VAL A 243 10.42 0.37 -21.20
CA VAL A 243 11.05 -0.95 -21.22
C VAL A 243 11.00 -1.58 -22.61
N GLY A 244 12.14 -1.99 -23.15
CA GLY A 244 12.22 -2.72 -24.42
C GLY A 244 12.02 -4.23 -24.27
N LEU A 245 11.41 -4.87 -25.28
CA LEU A 245 11.19 -6.34 -25.30
C LEU A 245 12.49 -7.18 -25.23
N TRP A 246 13.66 -6.58 -25.46
CA TRP A 246 14.96 -7.26 -25.39
C TRP A 246 15.56 -7.25 -23.98
N GLU A 247 15.02 -6.46 -23.06
CA GLU A 247 15.54 -6.27 -21.71
C GLU A 247 15.11 -7.42 -20.80
N ASP A 248 16.01 -7.88 -19.94
CA ASP A 248 15.68 -8.96 -18.99
C ASP A 248 14.67 -8.48 -17.93
N TYR A 249 14.64 -7.17 -17.66
CA TYR A 249 13.73 -6.55 -16.69
C TYR A 249 12.25 -6.77 -17.02
N ILE A 250 11.87 -6.78 -18.30
CA ILE A 250 10.46 -6.93 -18.71
C ILE A 250 9.87 -8.30 -18.31
N TYR A 251 10.70 -9.33 -18.17
CA TYR A 251 10.25 -10.68 -17.77
C TYR A 251 9.77 -10.68 -16.32
N GLY A 252 10.51 -10.00 -15.43
CA GLY A 252 10.11 -9.77 -14.05
C GLY A 252 8.83 -8.95 -13.98
N THR A 253 8.77 -7.81 -14.69
CA THR A 253 7.56 -6.97 -14.70
C THR A 253 6.33 -7.74 -15.19
N MET A 254 6.44 -8.57 -16.22
CA MET A 254 5.29 -9.39 -16.64
C MET A 254 4.87 -10.43 -15.59
N ALA A 255 5.82 -11.00 -14.84
CA ALA A 255 5.51 -11.88 -13.71
C ALA A 255 4.80 -11.12 -12.57
N HIS A 256 5.21 -9.88 -12.32
CA HIS A 256 4.61 -8.95 -11.37
C HIS A 256 3.16 -8.63 -11.74
N GLU A 257 2.91 -8.12 -12.95
CA GLU A 257 1.55 -7.74 -13.37
C GLU A 257 0.60 -8.95 -13.45
N PHE A 258 1.13 -10.12 -13.84
CA PHE A 258 0.32 -11.34 -13.82
C PHE A 258 -0.03 -11.79 -12.40
N GLN A 259 0.82 -11.51 -11.41
CA GLN A 259 0.49 -11.76 -10.01
C GLN A 259 -0.71 -10.91 -9.58
N HIS A 260 -0.75 -9.62 -9.91
CA HIS A 260 -1.91 -8.78 -9.58
C HIS A 260 -3.21 -9.31 -10.16
N MET A 261 -3.21 -9.77 -11.41
CA MET A 261 -4.38 -10.35 -12.07
C MET A 261 -4.85 -11.65 -11.37
N ILE A 262 -3.92 -12.52 -10.98
CA ILE A 262 -4.21 -13.71 -10.15
C ILE A 262 -4.79 -13.29 -8.79
N HIS A 263 -4.19 -12.28 -8.17
CA HIS A 263 -4.54 -11.84 -6.83
C HIS A 263 -5.92 -11.17 -6.82
N TRP A 264 -6.23 -10.32 -7.79
CA TRP A 264 -7.54 -9.67 -7.91
C TRP A 264 -8.68 -10.69 -7.98
N TYR A 265 -8.52 -11.80 -8.70
CA TYR A 265 -9.54 -12.84 -8.73
C TYR A 265 -9.66 -13.60 -7.40
N GLN A 266 -8.55 -13.78 -6.70
CA GLN A 266 -8.51 -14.57 -5.49
C GLN A 266 -8.81 -13.79 -4.22
N ASP A 267 -8.31 -12.58 -4.04
CA ASP A 267 -8.50 -11.77 -2.84
C ASP A 267 -8.35 -10.28 -3.16
N ARG A 268 -9.40 -9.69 -3.75
CA ARG A 268 -9.30 -8.36 -4.36
C ARG A 268 -9.03 -7.22 -3.38
N ASN A 269 -9.48 -7.33 -2.13
CA ASN A 269 -9.40 -6.26 -1.15
C ASN A 269 -8.22 -6.42 -0.16
N GLU A 270 -7.23 -7.26 -0.49
CA GLU A 270 -6.01 -7.42 0.30
C GLU A 270 -5.26 -6.08 0.39
N GLU A 271 -4.64 -5.81 1.54
CA GLU A 271 -3.89 -4.58 1.78
C GLU A 271 -2.74 -4.43 0.78
N THR A 272 -2.60 -3.23 0.22
CA THR A 272 -1.58 -2.88 -0.80
C THR A 272 -0.20 -3.47 -0.48
N TRP A 273 0.26 -3.41 0.78
CA TRP A 273 1.59 -3.93 1.14
C TRP A 273 1.76 -5.43 0.92
N VAL A 274 0.71 -6.20 1.16
CA VAL A 274 0.72 -7.65 0.93
C VAL A 274 0.64 -7.93 -0.56
N ASN A 275 -0.25 -7.23 -1.27
CA ASN A 275 -0.43 -7.36 -2.71
C ASN A 275 0.89 -7.08 -3.46
N GLU A 276 1.48 -5.91 -3.25
CA GLU A 276 2.77 -5.53 -3.83
C GLU A 276 3.91 -6.45 -3.38
N GLY A 277 3.90 -6.88 -2.11
CA GLY A 277 4.87 -7.84 -1.60
C GLY A 277 4.85 -9.16 -2.35
N PHE A 278 3.66 -9.65 -2.74
CA PHE A 278 3.54 -10.86 -3.54
C PHE A 278 3.86 -10.64 -5.01
N SER A 279 3.55 -9.47 -5.59
CA SER A 279 4.01 -9.12 -6.94
C SER A 279 5.52 -9.09 -7.05
N MET A 280 6.21 -8.45 -6.09
CA MET A 280 7.67 -8.47 -6.00
C MET A 280 8.21 -9.88 -5.74
N LEU A 281 7.49 -10.70 -4.95
CA LEU A 281 7.85 -12.10 -4.75
C LEU A 281 7.67 -12.92 -6.06
N ALA A 282 6.75 -12.55 -6.94
CA ALA A 282 6.56 -13.20 -8.24
C ALA A 282 7.80 -13.03 -9.13
N GLU A 283 8.41 -11.85 -9.14
CA GLU A 283 9.70 -11.63 -9.80
C GLU A 283 10.77 -12.57 -9.21
N HIS A 284 10.84 -12.64 -7.88
CA HIS A 284 11.83 -13.42 -7.16
C HIS A 284 11.72 -14.94 -7.40
N VAL A 285 10.51 -15.51 -7.32
CA VAL A 285 10.31 -16.96 -7.53
C VAL A 285 10.51 -17.39 -8.97
N ASN A 286 10.43 -16.45 -9.92
CA ASN A 286 10.81 -16.66 -11.31
C ASN A 286 12.31 -16.38 -11.58
N GLU A 287 13.10 -16.17 -10.53
CA GLU A 287 14.55 -15.90 -10.59
C GLU A 287 14.92 -14.60 -11.32
N PHE A 288 14.01 -13.62 -11.35
CA PHE A 288 14.26 -12.27 -11.86
C PHE A 288 14.68 -11.31 -10.75
N ASP A 289 15.40 -10.26 -11.14
CA ASP A 289 15.85 -9.21 -10.23
C ASP A 289 14.68 -8.32 -9.82
N ALA A 290 14.35 -8.31 -8.54
CA ALA A 290 13.29 -7.51 -7.92
C ALA A 290 13.63 -5.99 -7.84
N GLY A 291 14.54 -5.52 -8.69
CA GLY A 291 15.07 -4.16 -8.69
C GLY A 291 15.98 -3.85 -7.49
N GLY A 292 16.00 -2.58 -7.07
CA GLY A 292 16.88 -2.08 -6.01
C GLY A 292 16.18 -1.29 -4.90
N PHE A 293 14.85 -1.43 -4.82
CA PHE A 293 14.00 -0.69 -3.89
C PHE A 293 14.26 -1.02 -2.42
N ASP A 294 14.75 -2.23 -2.15
CA ASP A 294 15.14 -2.70 -0.82
C ASP A 294 16.24 -1.81 -0.21
N TYR A 295 17.20 -1.36 -1.03
CA TYR A 295 18.27 -0.48 -0.58
C TYR A 295 17.72 0.85 -0.06
N ASP A 296 16.73 1.43 -0.73
CA ASP A 296 16.14 2.71 -0.33
C ASP A 296 15.38 2.60 0.99
N TYR A 297 14.63 1.50 1.19
CA TYR A 297 14.00 1.20 2.48
C TYR A 297 15.04 1.06 3.61
N LEU A 298 16.12 0.31 3.38
CA LEU A 298 17.14 0.04 4.40
C LEU A 298 17.95 1.28 4.82
N LEU A 299 17.89 2.37 4.04
CA LEU A 299 18.42 3.67 4.41
C LEU A 299 17.53 4.42 5.40
N ASN A 300 16.21 4.25 5.32
CA ASN A 300 15.22 4.85 6.22
C ASN A 300 14.15 3.83 6.64
N PRO A 301 14.47 2.93 7.58
CA PRO A 301 13.57 1.84 7.95
C PRO A 301 12.43 2.25 8.89
N ASP A 302 12.39 3.52 9.34
CA ASP A 302 11.21 4.12 9.97
C ASP A 302 10.16 4.53 8.90
N LEU A 303 9.83 3.54 8.07
CA LEU A 303 8.75 3.55 7.08
C LEU A 303 7.74 2.50 7.52
N GLN A 304 6.47 2.87 7.66
CA GLN A 304 5.41 1.97 8.09
C GLN A 304 5.19 0.88 7.03
N LEU A 305 5.46 -0.39 7.38
CA LEU A 305 5.27 -1.51 6.45
C LEU A 305 3.80 -1.65 6.01
N THR A 306 2.85 -1.38 6.90
CA THR A 306 1.42 -1.59 6.63
C THR A 306 0.71 -0.32 6.14
N ASP A 307 1.44 0.59 5.52
CA ASP A 307 0.89 1.83 4.93
C ASP A 307 1.60 2.12 3.61
N TRP A 308 0.82 2.52 2.60
CA TRP A 308 1.27 2.91 1.26
C TRP A 308 0.80 4.33 0.89
N GLY A 309 0.09 5.03 1.79
CA GLY A 309 -0.65 6.27 1.52
C GLY A 309 0.18 7.55 1.48
N GLY A 310 1.27 7.57 0.71
CA GLY A 310 2.10 8.75 0.42
C GLY A 310 1.82 9.41 -0.94
N ASP A 311 2.47 10.55 -1.22
CA ASP A 311 2.39 11.23 -2.53
C ASP A 311 2.88 10.29 -3.66
N THR A 312 2.09 10.18 -4.74
CA THR A 312 2.43 9.42 -5.96
C THR A 312 3.85 9.75 -6.44
N GLY A 313 4.75 8.76 -6.45
CA GLY A 313 6.12 8.90 -6.94
C GLY A 313 7.24 8.66 -5.92
N GLU A 314 6.92 8.53 -4.63
CA GLU A 314 7.87 8.15 -3.56
C GLU A 314 7.69 6.69 -3.09
N ASN A 315 7.02 5.84 -3.88
CA ASN A 315 6.62 4.47 -3.49
C ASN A 315 7.79 3.46 -3.45
N GLY A 316 8.95 3.78 -4.01
CA GLY A 316 10.10 2.87 -4.10
C GLY A 316 10.44 2.16 -2.78
N PRO A 317 10.69 2.88 -1.67
CA PRO A 317 10.93 2.28 -0.37
C PRO A 317 9.82 1.32 0.12
N HIS A 318 8.56 1.55 -0.23
CA HIS A 318 7.47 0.65 0.15
C HIS A 318 7.59 -0.71 -0.57
N TYR A 319 7.84 -0.71 -1.89
CA TYR A 319 8.17 -1.93 -2.63
C TYR A 319 9.35 -2.68 -1.99
N GLY A 320 10.39 -1.95 -1.59
CA GLY A 320 11.54 -2.51 -0.89
C GLY A 320 11.19 -3.18 0.43
N ALA A 321 10.37 -2.52 1.27
CA ALA A 321 9.92 -3.05 2.55
C ALA A 321 9.12 -4.34 2.38
N SER A 322 8.12 -4.35 1.49
CA SER A 322 7.28 -5.53 1.28
C SER A 322 8.01 -6.68 0.58
N TYR A 323 8.87 -6.38 -0.40
CA TYR A 323 9.71 -7.39 -1.03
C TYR A 323 10.58 -8.10 0.02
N LEU A 324 11.27 -7.33 0.87
CA LEU A 324 12.09 -7.88 1.95
C LEU A 324 11.24 -8.68 2.94
N PHE A 325 10.07 -8.18 3.33
CA PHE A 325 9.20 -8.90 4.26
C PHE A 325 8.73 -10.24 3.69
N MET A 326 8.23 -10.26 2.46
CA MET A 326 7.71 -11.49 1.82
C MET A 326 8.82 -12.49 1.49
N THR A 327 10.00 -12.01 1.09
CA THR A 327 11.18 -12.87 0.88
C THR A 327 11.65 -13.47 2.20
N TYR A 328 11.73 -12.68 3.27
CA TYR A 328 12.04 -13.19 4.61
C TYR A 328 11.01 -14.23 5.06
N PHE A 329 9.73 -13.95 4.84
CA PHE A 329 8.64 -14.86 5.18
C PHE A 329 8.79 -16.21 4.46
N LEU A 330 9.03 -16.18 3.15
CA LEU A 330 9.30 -17.37 2.34
C LEU A 330 10.52 -18.15 2.86
N ASP A 331 11.63 -17.48 3.11
CA ASP A 331 12.86 -18.13 3.56
C ASP A 331 12.74 -18.74 4.96
N ARG A 332 12.00 -18.06 5.83
CA ARG A 332 11.86 -18.41 7.24
C ARG A 332 10.83 -19.51 7.47
N PHE A 333 9.69 -19.47 6.76
CA PHE A 333 8.54 -20.35 6.98
C PHE A 333 8.27 -21.32 5.82
N GLY A 334 8.85 -21.07 4.65
CA GLY A 334 8.78 -21.94 3.48
C GLY A 334 7.52 -21.75 2.64
N GLU A 335 7.57 -22.27 1.41
CA GLU A 335 6.50 -22.10 0.41
C GLU A 335 5.11 -22.47 0.93
N LYS A 336 4.98 -23.54 1.73
CA LYS A 336 3.67 -23.95 2.26
C LYS A 336 3.00 -22.83 3.06
N ALA A 337 3.76 -22.09 3.87
CA ALA A 337 3.22 -20.99 4.64
C ALA A 337 2.92 -19.80 3.72
N THR A 338 3.82 -19.49 2.78
CA THR A 338 3.63 -18.37 1.83
C THR A 338 2.41 -18.57 0.94
N LYS A 339 2.24 -19.74 0.33
CA LYS A 339 1.06 -20.06 -0.48
C LYS A 339 -0.24 -20.03 0.35
N ALA A 340 -0.18 -20.38 1.64
CA ALA A 340 -1.33 -20.29 2.53
C ALA A 340 -1.68 -18.83 2.87
N LEU A 341 -0.68 -17.95 2.97
CA LEU A 341 -0.87 -16.51 3.15
C LEU A 341 -1.51 -15.88 1.91
N VAL A 342 -0.96 -16.14 0.72
CA VAL A 342 -1.49 -15.65 -0.56
C VAL A 342 -2.96 -16.05 -0.77
N ALA A 343 -3.35 -17.26 -0.36
CA ALA A 343 -4.70 -17.78 -0.59
C ALA A 343 -5.69 -17.45 0.54
N HIS A 344 -5.28 -16.70 1.56
CA HIS A 344 -6.15 -16.35 2.68
C HIS A 344 -7.21 -15.31 2.25
N LYS A 345 -8.29 -15.17 3.03
CA LYS A 345 -9.42 -14.25 2.76
C LYS A 345 -9.54 -13.09 3.75
N GLU A 346 -8.65 -13.10 4.72
CA GLU A 346 -8.50 -12.00 5.66
C GLU A 346 -7.29 -11.23 5.15
N ASN A 347 -7.17 -9.96 5.56
CA ASN A 347 -6.17 -9.07 4.98
C ASN A 347 -5.01 -8.80 5.95
N GLY A 348 -3.86 -8.42 5.39
CA GLY A 348 -2.73 -7.83 6.09
C GLY A 348 -2.23 -8.68 7.26
N LEU A 349 -2.07 -8.05 8.42
CA LEU A 349 -1.54 -8.72 9.61
C LEU A 349 -2.52 -9.77 10.18
N VAL A 350 -3.83 -9.65 9.90
CA VAL A 350 -4.84 -10.60 10.37
C VAL A 350 -4.68 -11.94 9.65
N SER A 351 -4.40 -11.90 8.35
CA SER A 351 -4.13 -13.07 7.51
C SER A 351 -2.85 -13.76 7.95
N LEU A 352 -1.79 -12.98 8.18
CA LEU A 352 -0.50 -13.44 8.70
C LEU A 352 -0.64 -14.21 10.02
N GLU A 353 -1.29 -13.62 11.02
CA GLU A 353 -1.46 -14.27 12.33
C GLU A 353 -2.38 -15.50 12.23
N THR A 354 -3.39 -15.46 11.37
CA THR A 354 -4.28 -16.60 11.15
C THR A 354 -3.53 -17.78 10.55
N VAL A 355 -2.72 -17.56 9.51
CA VAL A 355 -1.89 -18.61 8.90
C VAL A 355 -0.88 -19.19 9.89
N MET A 356 -0.24 -18.36 10.72
CA MET A 356 0.65 -18.81 11.78
C MET A 356 -0.04 -19.81 12.72
N ARG A 357 -1.28 -19.49 13.11
CA ARG A 357 -2.12 -20.33 13.98
C ARG A 357 -2.59 -21.60 13.29
N GLU A 358 -3.09 -21.52 12.07
CA GLU A 358 -3.60 -22.68 11.32
C GLU A 358 -2.51 -23.70 11.00
N LEU A 359 -1.31 -23.22 10.68
CA LEU A 359 -0.15 -24.06 10.41
C LEU A 359 0.64 -24.42 11.68
N ASN A 360 0.23 -23.89 12.85
CA ASN A 360 0.88 -24.09 14.14
C ASN A 360 2.39 -23.79 14.07
N LEU A 361 2.73 -22.64 13.51
CA LEU A 361 4.11 -22.16 13.37
C LEU A 361 4.57 -21.59 14.73
N ILE A 362 5.44 -22.35 15.39
CA ILE A 362 5.88 -22.06 16.77
C ILE A 362 7.13 -21.18 16.78
N ASN A 363 7.08 -20.11 17.57
CA ASN A 363 8.24 -19.30 17.90
C ASN A 363 9.16 -20.07 18.86
N PRO A 364 10.40 -20.39 18.47
CA PRO A 364 11.29 -21.22 19.26
C PRO A 364 11.72 -20.54 20.58
N SER A 365 11.63 -19.22 20.69
CA SER A 365 12.00 -18.48 21.91
C SER A 365 10.89 -18.47 22.96
N THR A 366 9.62 -18.47 22.54
CA THR A 366 8.47 -18.38 23.45
C THR A 366 7.77 -19.73 23.64
N GLY A 367 7.93 -20.67 22.69
CA GLY A 367 7.20 -21.94 22.66
C GLY A 367 5.72 -21.81 22.32
N MET A 368 5.29 -20.62 21.90
CA MET A 368 3.93 -20.28 21.50
C MET A 368 3.85 -20.13 19.97
N VAL A 369 2.64 -20.11 19.42
CA VAL A 369 2.43 -19.74 18.01
C VAL A 369 2.94 -18.31 17.79
N TYR A 370 3.61 -18.08 16.67
CA TYR A 370 4.05 -16.75 16.25
C TYR A 370 2.87 -15.77 16.16
N THR A 371 3.03 -14.58 16.72
CA THR A 371 2.16 -13.43 16.41
C THR A 371 2.71 -12.64 15.22
N ALA A 372 1.89 -11.78 14.61
CA ALA A 372 2.34 -10.87 13.55
C ALA A 372 3.52 -9.98 14.00
N ASP A 373 3.41 -9.36 15.19
CA ASP A 373 4.46 -8.53 15.80
C ASP A 373 5.79 -9.30 15.99
N GLU A 374 5.73 -10.58 16.35
CA GLU A 374 6.94 -11.38 16.53
C GLU A 374 7.63 -11.69 15.20
N VAL A 375 6.86 -11.96 14.15
CA VAL A 375 7.39 -12.15 12.78
C VAL A 375 8.02 -10.86 12.29
N PHE A 376 7.32 -9.74 12.45
CA PHE A 376 7.82 -8.41 12.10
C PHE A 376 9.11 -8.05 12.83
N MET A 377 9.20 -8.27 14.14
CA MET A 377 10.42 -7.96 14.90
C MET A 377 11.58 -8.91 14.59
N ASP A 378 11.31 -10.15 14.19
CA ASP A 378 12.36 -11.04 13.71
C ASP A 378 12.88 -10.59 12.34
N TRP A 379 12.01 -10.15 11.44
CA TRP A 379 12.36 -9.55 10.16
C TRP A 379 13.19 -8.26 10.32
N ALA A 380 12.77 -7.35 11.21
CA ALA A 380 13.52 -6.16 11.56
C ALA A 380 14.93 -6.51 12.09
N ALA A 381 15.04 -7.50 12.97
CA ALA A 381 16.34 -7.98 13.42
C ALA A 381 17.17 -8.59 12.27
N ALA A 382 16.54 -9.31 11.33
CA ALA A 382 17.20 -9.87 10.15
C ALA A 382 17.80 -8.79 9.23
N ASN A 383 17.03 -7.72 8.96
CA ASN A 383 17.47 -6.57 8.16
C ASN A 383 18.77 -5.93 8.67
N TYR A 384 18.98 -5.98 9.98
CA TYR A 384 20.23 -5.51 10.57
C TYR A 384 21.29 -6.60 10.71
N LEU A 385 20.95 -7.84 11.06
CA LEU A 385 21.95 -8.86 11.43
C LEU A 385 22.61 -9.53 10.23
N LEU A 386 21.81 -10.04 9.30
CA LEU A 386 22.23 -10.85 8.15
C LEU A 386 23.17 -12.00 8.57
N ASP A 387 22.74 -12.82 9.55
CA ASP A 387 23.56 -13.91 10.12
C ASP A 387 22.90 -15.29 9.94
N PRO A 388 23.35 -16.11 8.97
CA PRO A 388 22.79 -17.44 8.71
C PRO A 388 23.00 -18.44 9.84
N ASN A 389 23.94 -18.17 10.76
CA ASN A 389 24.32 -19.10 11.82
C ASN A 389 23.59 -18.84 13.13
N LEU A 390 23.00 -17.64 13.29
CA LEU A 390 22.32 -17.26 14.52
C LEU A 390 20.90 -17.85 14.54
N GLU A 391 20.57 -18.57 15.62
CA GLU A 391 19.25 -19.18 15.84
C GLU A 391 18.72 -19.98 14.64
N ASN A 392 19.58 -20.76 13.97
CA ASN A 392 19.26 -21.54 12.76
C ASN A 392 18.83 -20.66 11.56
N GLY A 393 19.44 -19.49 11.41
CA GLY A 393 19.18 -18.57 10.30
C GLY A 393 17.86 -17.81 10.47
N ARG A 394 17.42 -17.57 11.71
CA ARG A 394 16.21 -16.82 12.01
C ARG A 394 16.33 -15.34 11.62
N TYR A 395 17.55 -14.81 11.62
CA TYR A 395 17.86 -13.40 11.41
C TYR A 395 18.68 -13.19 10.12
N ASP A 396 18.28 -13.87 9.06
CA ASP A 396 18.95 -13.85 7.76
C ASP A 396 17.99 -14.15 6.59
N TYR A 397 18.43 -13.83 5.38
CA TYR A 397 17.80 -14.17 4.11
C TYR A 397 18.56 -15.34 3.46
N ARG A 398 17.85 -16.36 2.98
CA ARG A 398 18.43 -17.57 2.37
C ARG A 398 18.46 -17.50 0.85
N SER A 399 17.42 -16.98 0.22
CA SER A 399 17.32 -16.85 -1.24
C SER A 399 17.82 -15.49 -1.75
N TYR A 400 17.98 -14.51 -0.85
CA TYR A 400 18.39 -13.15 -1.18
C TYR A 400 19.53 -12.64 -0.28
N SER A 401 20.20 -11.57 -0.67
CA SER A 401 21.31 -10.98 0.09
C SER A 401 21.25 -9.46 0.05
N PRO A 402 20.41 -8.83 0.89
CA PRO A 402 20.25 -7.38 0.91
C PRO A 402 21.46 -6.69 1.54
N SER A 403 21.47 -5.36 1.41
CA SER A 403 22.34 -4.53 2.23
C SER A 403 21.90 -4.55 3.71
N ARG A 404 22.76 -4.08 4.61
CA ARG A 404 22.42 -4.00 6.04
C ARG A 404 21.64 -2.71 6.32
N ALA A 405 20.55 -2.82 7.08
CA ALA A 405 19.85 -1.65 7.63
C ALA A 405 20.80 -0.74 8.41
N ARG A 406 20.60 0.57 8.31
CA ARG A 406 21.43 1.53 9.05
C ARG A 406 20.85 1.84 10.42
N ALA A 407 21.75 2.08 11.37
CA ALA A 407 21.37 2.69 12.63
C ALA A 407 20.73 4.06 12.34
N SER A 408 19.46 4.26 12.71
CA SER A 408 18.83 5.57 12.62
C SER A 408 19.54 6.55 13.55
N ARG A 409 20.07 6.05 14.69
CA ARG A 409 20.69 6.85 15.74
C ARG A 409 21.87 6.13 16.38
N SER A 410 22.78 6.91 16.97
CA SER A 410 23.93 6.38 17.72
C SER A 410 24.18 7.12 19.03
N VAL A 411 24.18 6.38 20.13
CA VAL A 411 24.50 6.84 21.48
C VAL A 411 25.95 6.45 21.83
N SER A 412 26.85 7.43 21.83
CA SER A 412 28.28 7.21 22.13
C SER A 412 28.72 7.77 23.48
N ALA A 413 27.88 8.55 24.15
CA ALA A 413 28.11 9.10 25.48
C ALA A 413 26.96 8.72 26.42
N CYS A 414 27.30 8.14 27.57
CA CYS A 414 26.35 7.66 28.56
C CYS A 414 26.68 8.24 29.95
N PRO A 415 25.68 8.62 30.77
CA PRO A 415 24.24 8.44 30.55
C PRO A 415 23.65 9.35 29.45
N SER A 416 22.54 8.93 28.85
CA SER A 416 21.81 9.66 27.81
C SER A 416 20.29 9.56 28.03
N SER A 417 19.55 10.50 27.45
CA SER A 417 18.09 10.56 27.45
C SER A 417 17.65 11.08 26.09
N GLU A 418 16.66 10.45 25.50
CA GLU A 418 16.15 10.81 24.18
C GLU A 418 14.65 10.62 24.13
N LEU A 419 13.95 11.62 23.59
CA LEU A 419 12.51 11.60 23.37
C LEU A 419 12.29 11.68 21.86
N THR A 420 11.57 10.71 21.31
CA THR A 420 11.35 10.59 19.88
C THR A 420 10.03 9.88 19.59
N GLU A 421 9.77 9.70 18.31
CA GLU A 421 8.63 8.99 17.76
C GLU A 421 9.11 7.99 16.69
N VAL A 422 8.30 6.97 16.43
CA VAL A 422 8.51 5.93 15.40
C VAL A 422 7.17 5.61 14.75
N TYR A 423 7.13 5.33 13.46
CA TYR A 423 5.91 4.87 12.79
C TYR A 423 5.46 3.50 13.32
N GLN A 424 4.16 3.21 13.26
CA GLN A 424 3.69 1.85 13.53
C GLN A 424 4.27 0.93 12.46
N TYR A 425 4.82 -0.23 12.82
CA TYR A 425 5.51 -1.14 11.90
C TYR A 425 6.61 -0.45 11.06
N GLY A 426 7.13 0.68 11.54
CA GLY A 426 8.43 1.26 11.19
C GLY A 426 9.47 0.87 12.23
N VAL A 427 10.75 1.02 11.92
CA VAL A 427 11.83 0.52 12.77
C VAL A 427 12.89 1.58 13.07
N ASP A 428 13.06 1.88 14.35
CA ASP A 428 14.17 2.65 14.87
C ASP A 428 15.31 1.72 15.30
N TYR A 429 16.50 1.91 14.72
CA TYR A 429 17.75 1.20 15.07
C TYR A 429 18.68 2.14 15.84
N ILE A 430 18.72 1.99 17.17
CA ILE A 430 19.52 2.83 18.06
C ILE A 430 20.77 2.09 18.51
N GLU A 431 21.93 2.47 17.97
CA GLU A 431 23.21 1.85 18.34
C GLU A 431 23.83 2.52 19.57
N ILE A 432 24.07 1.74 20.62
CA ILE A 432 24.76 2.18 21.85
C ILE A 432 26.19 1.64 21.84
N THR A 433 27.16 2.54 21.95
CA THR A 433 28.60 2.22 21.82
C THR A 433 29.45 2.61 23.04
N CYS A 434 28.86 3.29 24.03
CA CYS A 434 29.56 3.70 25.25
C CYS A 434 29.96 2.46 26.10
N PRO A 435 31.26 2.25 26.42
CA PRO A 435 31.68 1.11 27.24
C PRO A 435 31.24 1.25 28.70
N GLY A 436 30.73 0.18 29.31
CA GLY A 436 30.26 0.20 30.68
C GLY A 436 29.15 -0.80 30.94
N THR A 437 28.59 -0.76 32.16
CA THR A 437 27.35 -1.45 32.49
C THR A 437 26.30 -0.38 32.75
N TYR A 438 25.19 -0.49 32.05
CA TYR A 438 24.12 0.51 32.05
C TYR A 438 22.78 -0.17 32.20
N THR A 439 21.80 0.61 32.64
CA THR A 439 20.39 0.25 32.59
C THR A 439 19.69 1.08 31.53
N LEU A 440 19.06 0.41 30.58
CA LEU A 440 18.12 0.98 29.63
C LEU A 440 16.75 1.11 30.31
N ASN A 441 16.18 2.31 30.30
CA ASN A 441 14.79 2.54 30.66
C ASN A 441 14.05 3.00 29.41
N PHE A 442 12.98 2.32 29.06
CA PHE A 442 12.09 2.67 27.97
C PHE A 442 10.73 3.06 28.55
N GLN A 443 10.13 4.12 28.01
CA GLN A 443 8.76 4.54 28.33
C GLN A 443 8.05 4.99 27.06
N GLY A 444 7.02 4.28 26.64
CA GLY A 444 6.15 4.67 25.54
C GLY A 444 4.82 5.28 26.00
N THR A 445 4.12 5.97 25.12
CA THR A 445 2.71 6.34 25.32
C THR A 445 1.81 5.11 25.44
N GLN A 446 0.66 5.20 26.11
CA GLN A 446 -0.27 4.06 26.23
C GLN A 446 -1.44 4.13 25.24
N ALA A 447 -1.57 5.24 24.51
CA ALA A 447 -2.57 5.41 23.46
C ALA A 447 -2.04 6.26 22.31
N VAL A 448 -2.69 6.14 21.17
CA VAL A 448 -2.39 6.84 19.92
C VAL A 448 -3.69 7.14 19.18
N ASN A 449 -3.74 8.23 18.43
CA ASN A 449 -4.93 8.57 17.67
C ASN A 449 -5.08 7.68 16.44
N ILE A 450 -6.30 7.57 15.92
CA ILE A 450 -6.58 6.92 14.62
C ILE A 450 -6.38 7.95 13.50
N LEU A 451 -6.89 9.16 13.73
CA LEU A 451 -6.95 10.27 12.80
C LEU A 451 -6.21 11.50 13.37
N PRO A 452 -5.67 12.38 12.51
CA PRO A 452 -4.75 13.44 12.92
C PRO A 452 -5.43 14.63 13.62
N PHE A 453 -6.76 14.67 13.70
CA PHE A 453 -7.47 15.78 14.35
C PHE A 453 -7.59 15.58 15.87
N GLY A 454 -7.49 16.68 16.61
CA GLY A 454 -7.72 16.68 18.05
C GLY A 454 -9.20 16.70 18.38
N GLU A 455 -9.72 15.60 18.91
CA GLU A 455 -11.03 15.53 19.55
C GLU A 455 -10.89 15.11 21.01
N ALA A 456 -11.94 15.31 21.81
CA ALA A 456 -11.91 14.79 23.18
C ALA A 456 -11.90 13.25 23.10
N ALA A 457 -11.11 12.58 23.92
CA ALA A 457 -11.08 11.10 23.93
C ALA A 457 -12.48 10.47 24.12
N SER A 458 -13.43 11.22 24.71
CA SER A 458 -14.81 10.80 24.94
C SER A 458 -15.79 11.12 23.81
N SER A 459 -15.42 11.86 22.76
CA SER A 459 -16.33 12.09 21.63
C SER A 459 -16.27 10.91 20.66
N THR A 460 -17.44 10.52 20.16
CA THR A 460 -17.59 9.40 19.24
C THR A 460 -18.13 9.87 17.90
N PHE A 461 -17.61 9.28 16.83
CA PHE A 461 -18.01 9.55 15.46
C PHE A 461 -18.03 8.23 14.68
N PHE A 462 -18.68 8.24 13.51
CA PHE A 462 -18.52 7.14 12.56
C PHE A 462 -17.26 7.39 11.73
N TRP A 463 -16.33 6.43 11.73
CA TRP A 463 -15.21 6.40 10.81
C TRP A 463 -15.42 5.31 9.77
N SER A 464 -15.04 5.58 8.52
CA SER A 464 -15.26 4.69 7.38
C SER A 464 -14.48 3.40 7.42
N ASN A 465 -13.46 3.30 8.28
CA ASN A 465 -12.39 2.32 8.16
C ASN A 465 -11.57 2.54 6.86
N LEU A 466 -10.59 1.66 6.62
CA LEU A 466 -9.74 1.64 5.43
C LEU A 466 -9.91 0.29 4.70
N GLY A 467 -9.61 0.28 3.41
CA GLY A 467 -9.57 -0.95 2.61
C GLY A 467 -9.40 -0.63 1.13
N ASP A 468 -8.64 -1.48 0.44
CA ASP A 468 -8.50 -1.45 -1.03
C ASP A 468 -9.65 -2.27 -1.64
N GLU A 469 -10.08 -1.99 -2.88
CA GLU A 469 -11.22 -2.60 -3.59
C GLU A 469 -12.46 -2.80 -2.71
N SER A 470 -12.84 -1.77 -1.95
CA SER A 470 -13.83 -1.86 -0.87
C SER A 470 -14.98 -0.86 -1.03
N ASN A 471 -16.15 -1.20 -0.48
CA ASN A 471 -17.32 -0.31 -0.40
C ASN A 471 -17.91 -0.31 1.02
N MET A 472 -17.38 0.56 1.88
CA MET A 472 -17.91 0.76 3.22
C MET A 472 -19.16 1.63 3.15
N SER A 473 -20.19 1.29 3.92
CA SER A 473 -21.46 1.98 3.89
C SER A 473 -22.05 2.30 5.26
N LEU A 474 -22.83 3.38 5.29
CA LEU A 474 -23.56 3.85 6.47
C LEU A 474 -24.96 4.29 6.05
N GLU A 475 -26.01 3.65 6.56
CA GLU A 475 -27.39 3.81 6.09
C GLU A 475 -28.38 4.16 7.21
N HIS A 476 -29.36 5.03 6.93
CA HIS A 476 -30.45 5.37 7.85
C HIS A 476 -31.75 5.69 7.09
N SER A 477 -32.90 5.27 7.64
CA SER A 477 -34.24 5.59 7.11
C SER A 477 -34.91 6.75 7.85
N PHE A 478 -35.40 7.76 7.14
CA PHE A 478 -36.15 8.88 7.70
C PHE A 478 -37.60 8.90 7.21
N ASP A 479 -38.56 8.98 8.12
CA ASP A 479 -39.98 9.14 7.77
C ASP A 479 -40.32 10.61 7.53
N LEU A 480 -40.42 11.01 6.26
CA LEU A 480 -40.81 12.35 5.83
C LEU A 480 -42.28 12.41 5.41
N SER A 481 -43.09 11.38 5.70
CA SER A 481 -44.48 11.28 5.24
C SER A 481 -45.39 12.40 5.78
N SER A 482 -45.09 12.91 6.97
CA SER A 482 -45.82 14.01 7.60
C SER A 482 -45.19 15.40 7.40
N VAL A 483 -44.06 15.48 6.70
CA VAL A 483 -43.37 16.76 6.48
C VAL A 483 -44.11 17.56 5.40
N SER A 484 -44.20 18.88 5.61
CA SER A 484 -44.71 19.82 4.60
C SER A 484 -43.70 20.95 4.44
N GLY A 485 -43.12 21.10 3.26
CA GLY A 485 -42.10 22.11 2.98
C GLY A 485 -40.76 21.48 2.59
N SER A 486 -39.66 22.09 3.02
CA SER A 486 -38.30 21.62 2.74
C SER A 486 -37.80 20.66 3.81
N ALA A 487 -36.94 19.72 3.40
CA ALA A 487 -36.19 18.85 4.30
C ALA A 487 -34.72 18.89 3.89
N GLU A 488 -33.82 19.14 4.84
CA GLU A 488 -32.37 19.19 4.62
C GLU A 488 -31.69 18.39 5.73
N LEU A 489 -30.85 17.42 5.34
CA LEU A 489 -29.98 16.70 6.26
C LEU A 489 -28.64 17.44 6.31
N SER A 490 -28.22 17.86 7.49
CA SER A 490 -26.90 18.44 7.74
C SER A 490 -26.07 17.54 8.65
N PHE A 491 -24.76 17.53 8.47
CA PHE A 491 -23.81 16.75 9.27
C PHE A 491 -22.43 17.40 9.19
N ARG A 492 -21.51 16.98 10.06
CA ARG A 492 -20.09 17.31 9.96
C ARG A 492 -19.32 16.14 9.37
N THR A 493 -18.30 16.47 8.61
CA THR A 493 -17.37 15.48 8.07
C THR A 493 -15.93 15.97 8.05
N TRP A 494 -15.01 15.05 8.25
CA TRP A 494 -13.60 15.17 7.94
C TRP A 494 -13.24 14.02 7.00
N TYR A 495 -12.44 14.25 5.97
CA TYR A 495 -12.00 13.16 5.09
C TYR A 495 -10.62 13.42 4.50
N ASP A 496 -9.93 12.33 4.21
CA ASP A 496 -8.68 12.26 3.48
C ASP A 496 -8.73 11.00 2.62
N LEU A 497 -8.96 11.18 1.33
CA LEU A 497 -9.23 10.12 0.34
C LEU A 497 -8.18 10.21 -0.76
N GLU A 498 -7.89 9.11 -1.45
CA GLU A 498 -7.04 9.18 -2.63
C GLU A 498 -7.68 10.10 -3.68
N LYS A 499 -6.90 11.08 -4.13
CA LYS A 499 -7.41 12.04 -5.10
C LYS A 499 -7.60 11.36 -6.45
N ASP A 500 -8.69 11.70 -7.12
CA ASP A 500 -9.05 11.22 -8.46
C ASP A 500 -9.45 9.74 -8.54
N TYR A 501 -9.25 8.90 -7.51
CA TYR A 501 -9.56 7.46 -7.49
C TYR A 501 -10.63 7.07 -6.47
N ASP A 502 -10.44 7.42 -5.20
CA ASP A 502 -11.35 7.14 -4.09
C ASP A 502 -12.50 8.15 -4.00
N TYR A 503 -13.74 7.69 -3.82
CA TYR A 503 -14.89 8.58 -3.67
C TYR A 503 -15.82 8.16 -2.55
N VAL A 504 -16.34 9.16 -1.83
CA VAL A 504 -17.52 8.97 -0.97
C VAL A 504 -18.74 9.61 -1.61
N PHE A 505 -19.82 8.82 -1.75
CA PHE A 505 -21.11 9.29 -2.25
C PHE A 505 -22.13 9.31 -1.12
N ILE A 506 -23.05 10.28 -1.18
CA ILE A 506 -24.28 10.25 -0.40
C ILE A 506 -25.46 10.10 -1.35
N SER A 507 -26.31 9.11 -1.12
CA SER A 507 -27.43 8.77 -1.99
C SER A 507 -28.72 8.57 -1.21
N ALA A 508 -29.86 8.66 -1.91
CA ALA A 508 -31.18 8.45 -1.33
C ALA A 508 -32.06 7.53 -2.17
N SER A 509 -32.89 6.73 -1.51
CA SER A 509 -33.84 5.83 -2.15
C SER A 509 -35.17 5.76 -1.40
N THR A 510 -36.28 5.54 -2.11
CA THR A 510 -37.61 5.26 -1.51
C THR A 510 -38.05 3.81 -1.63
N ASP A 511 -37.27 2.97 -2.33
CA ASP A 511 -37.54 1.54 -2.53
C ASP A 511 -36.38 0.63 -2.06
N GLY A 512 -35.21 1.20 -1.77
CA GLY A 512 -34.00 0.47 -1.39
C GLY A 512 -33.23 -0.12 -2.57
N GLU A 513 -33.73 0.01 -3.79
CA GLU A 513 -33.17 -0.59 -5.00
C GLU A 513 -32.60 0.50 -5.93
N ASN A 514 -33.37 1.57 -6.16
CA ASN A 514 -32.98 2.67 -7.03
C ASN A 514 -32.46 3.83 -6.18
N TRP A 515 -31.16 4.11 -6.28
CA TRP A 515 -30.53 5.15 -5.48
C TRP A 515 -30.18 6.37 -6.33
N GLN A 516 -30.43 7.54 -5.78
CA GLN A 516 -30.09 8.79 -6.41
C GLN A 516 -29.01 9.50 -5.60
N ILE A 517 -27.85 9.71 -6.22
CA ILE A 517 -26.79 10.55 -5.66
C ILE A 517 -27.34 11.96 -5.38
N LEU A 518 -27.06 12.46 -4.18
CA LEU A 518 -27.40 13.79 -3.72
C LEU A 518 -26.20 14.71 -3.85
N ASN A 519 -26.44 15.94 -4.30
CA ASN A 519 -25.37 16.94 -4.37
C ASN A 519 -25.17 17.55 -2.99
N SER A 520 -23.99 17.34 -2.41
CA SER A 520 -23.51 18.08 -1.24
C SER A 520 -22.87 19.41 -1.67
N ARG A 521 -22.39 20.21 -0.71
CA ARG A 521 -21.85 21.56 -0.99
C ARG A 521 -20.47 21.53 -1.60
N THR A 522 -19.64 20.57 -1.19
CA THR A 522 -18.23 20.48 -1.62
C THR A 522 -17.92 19.28 -2.50
N CYS A 523 -18.92 18.45 -2.85
CA CYS A 523 -18.71 17.35 -3.79
C CYS A 523 -18.24 17.83 -5.17
N THR A 524 -17.58 16.92 -5.89
CA THR A 524 -17.11 17.09 -7.25
C THR A 524 -17.75 16.04 -8.16
N THR A 525 -17.88 16.37 -9.45
CA THR A 525 -18.28 15.44 -10.52
C THR A 525 -17.12 15.13 -11.47
N SER A 526 -15.90 15.52 -11.08
CA SER A 526 -14.68 15.19 -11.82
C SER A 526 -14.49 13.68 -11.79
N ASN A 527 -14.28 13.09 -12.97
CA ASN A 527 -14.06 11.65 -13.14
C ASN A 527 -12.87 11.37 -14.08
N PRO A 528 -11.64 11.75 -13.71
CA PRO A 528 -10.47 11.52 -14.54
C PRO A 528 -10.11 10.03 -14.65
N SER A 529 -10.18 9.27 -13.54
CA SER A 529 -9.87 7.83 -13.49
C SER A 529 -10.95 6.94 -14.11
N GLY A 530 -12.22 7.36 -14.07
CA GLY A 530 -13.36 6.50 -14.38
C GLY A 530 -14.16 6.08 -13.14
N ASN A 531 -13.60 6.22 -11.93
CA ASN A 531 -14.14 5.70 -10.67
C ASN A 531 -15.31 6.51 -10.07
N SER A 532 -15.62 7.69 -10.61
CA SER A 532 -16.71 8.52 -10.09
C SER A 532 -18.08 8.18 -10.69
N TYR A 533 -19.04 7.82 -9.85
CA TYR A 533 -20.45 7.55 -10.23
C TYR A 533 -21.34 8.81 -10.26
N GLY A 534 -20.85 9.97 -9.80
CA GLY A 534 -21.64 11.20 -9.69
C GLY A 534 -21.00 12.25 -8.79
N CYS A 535 -21.81 13.06 -8.09
CA CYS A 535 -21.27 14.03 -7.14
C CYS A 535 -20.78 13.30 -5.88
N GLY A 536 -19.46 13.25 -5.66
CA GLY A 536 -18.84 12.63 -4.49
C GLY A 536 -17.76 13.51 -3.87
N TRP A 537 -17.40 13.24 -2.61
CA TRP A 537 -16.20 13.80 -2.00
C TRP A 537 -14.98 13.03 -2.49
N ASN A 538 -13.87 13.74 -2.73
CA ASN A 538 -12.61 13.22 -3.21
C ASN A 538 -11.46 14.10 -2.68
N GLY A 539 -10.26 13.52 -2.51
CA GLY A 539 -9.10 14.21 -1.93
C GLY A 539 -9.29 14.48 -0.43
N SER A 540 -8.83 15.64 0.06
CA SER A 540 -8.81 15.96 1.50
C SER A 540 -9.64 17.20 1.87
N SER A 541 -10.41 17.11 2.95
CA SER A 541 -11.13 18.24 3.56
C SER A 541 -10.22 19.15 4.39
N ARG A 542 -9.04 18.65 4.80
CA ARG A 542 -8.03 19.27 5.69
C ARG A 542 -8.50 19.58 7.13
N ALA A 543 -9.79 19.74 7.35
CA ALA A 543 -10.42 20.01 8.63
C ALA A 543 -11.87 19.51 8.62
N TRP A 544 -12.48 19.46 9.80
CA TRP A 544 -13.92 19.24 9.91
C TRP A 544 -14.68 20.36 9.20
N ILE A 545 -15.58 19.96 8.30
CA ILE A 545 -16.49 20.85 7.59
C ILE A 545 -17.94 20.48 7.89
N THR A 546 -18.86 21.42 7.69
CA THR A 546 -20.30 21.15 7.76
C THR A 546 -20.86 21.01 6.36
N GLU A 547 -21.52 19.88 6.11
CA GLU A 547 -22.17 19.53 4.86
C GLU A 547 -23.68 19.50 5.00
N SER A 548 -24.36 19.64 3.87
CA SER A 548 -25.81 19.42 3.81
C SER A 548 -26.27 18.91 2.45
N VAL A 549 -27.35 18.14 2.47
CA VAL A 549 -28.04 17.65 1.26
C VAL A 549 -29.54 17.93 1.32
N ASP A 550 -30.11 18.32 0.19
CA ASP A 550 -31.55 18.59 0.06
C ASP A 550 -32.33 17.28 -0.11
N LEU A 551 -33.25 17.02 0.82
CA LEU A 551 -34.17 15.88 0.81
C LEU A 551 -35.60 16.29 0.45
N SER A 552 -35.83 17.55 0.07
CA SER A 552 -37.17 18.09 -0.19
C SER A 552 -37.95 17.32 -1.24
N ARG A 553 -37.27 16.67 -2.19
CA ARG A 553 -37.90 15.81 -3.21
C ARG A 553 -38.53 14.52 -2.67
N PHE A 554 -38.15 14.09 -1.46
CA PHE A 554 -38.63 12.86 -0.81
C PHE A 554 -39.70 13.15 0.26
N VAL A 555 -40.06 14.42 0.47
CA VAL A 555 -41.14 14.82 1.38
C VAL A 555 -42.45 14.13 0.96
N GLY A 556 -43.16 13.56 1.95
CA GLY A 556 -44.35 12.75 1.73
C GLY A 556 -44.08 11.24 1.62
N SER A 557 -42.84 10.79 1.81
CA SER A 557 -42.45 9.38 1.79
C SER A 557 -41.47 9.04 2.92
N VAL A 558 -41.19 7.74 3.09
CA VAL A 558 -40.02 7.28 3.87
C VAL A 558 -38.84 7.20 2.91
N VAL A 559 -37.70 7.76 3.31
CA VAL A 559 -36.47 7.81 2.49
C VAL A 559 -35.31 7.14 3.22
N ASN A 560 -34.59 6.26 2.53
CA ASN A 560 -33.32 5.72 2.97
C ASN A 560 -32.19 6.64 2.48
N ILE A 561 -31.25 6.95 3.35
CA ILE A 561 -30.03 7.72 3.05
C ILE A 561 -28.85 6.81 3.29
N ARG A 562 -27.90 6.80 2.36
CA ARG A 562 -26.71 5.94 2.43
C ARG A 562 -25.46 6.72 2.03
N PHE A 563 -24.40 6.54 2.81
CA PHE A 563 -23.05 6.86 2.41
C PHE A 563 -22.40 5.59 1.85
N ASP A 564 -21.69 5.71 0.73
CA ASP A 564 -20.86 4.65 0.14
C ASP A 564 -19.44 5.22 -0.03
N TYR A 565 -18.45 4.67 0.66
CA TYR A 565 -17.03 4.96 0.47
C TYR A 565 -16.44 3.87 -0.42
N VAL A 566 -16.19 4.21 -1.68
CA VAL A 566 -15.71 3.30 -2.71
C VAL A 566 -14.23 3.58 -2.98
N THR A 567 -13.41 2.55 -2.81
CA THR A 567 -11.97 2.57 -3.06
C THR A 567 -11.59 1.70 -4.26
N ASP A 568 -10.47 2.02 -4.89
CA ASP A 568 -9.91 1.28 -6.03
C ASP A 568 -8.80 0.31 -5.60
N ALA A 569 -7.93 -0.12 -6.53
CA ALA A 569 -7.08 -1.29 -6.39
C ALA A 569 -5.98 -1.18 -5.32
N ALA A 570 -5.49 0.03 -5.03
CA ALA A 570 -4.37 0.23 -4.13
C ALA A 570 -4.26 1.70 -3.76
N VAL A 571 -3.56 1.98 -2.66
CA VAL A 571 -3.39 3.33 -2.09
C VAL A 571 -4.73 3.88 -1.62
N ASN A 572 -4.79 4.26 -0.35
CA ASN A 572 -5.95 4.95 0.18
C ASN A 572 -5.51 6.05 1.15
N GLY A 573 -6.35 7.07 1.28
CA GLY A 573 -6.16 8.09 2.31
C GLY A 573 -6.48 7.56 3.72
N LYS A 574 -6.79 8.44 4.67
CA LYS A 574 -7.22 8.05 6.03
C LYS A 574 -8.73 7.81 6.15
N GLY A 575 -9.46 7.84 5.03
CA GLY A 575 -10.91 7.60 4.98
C GLY A 575 -11.73 8.82 5.39
N MET A 576 -12.95 8.58 5.88
CA MET A 576 -13.94 9.61 6.22
C MET A 576 -14.51 9.44 7.62
N ALA A 577 -14.60 10.55 8.35
CA ALA A 577 -15.30 10.66 9.62
C ALA A 577 -16.61 11.45 9.43
N LEU A 578 -17.66 11.04 10.15
CA LEU A 578 -19.01 11.58 10.11
C LEU A 578 -19.58 11.77 11.51
N ASP A 579 -20.14 12.95 11.77
CA ASP A 579 -20.68 13.31 13.08
C ASP A 579 -21.77 14.41 12.98
N ASP A 580 -22.42 14.76 14.10
CA ASP A 580 -23.34 15.88 14.26
C ASP A 580 -24.51 15.89 13.24
N PHE A 581 -25.16 14.74 13.05
CA PHE A 581 -26.28 14.59 12.11
C PHE A 581 -27.54 15.31 12.59
N ARG A 582 -28.21 16.05 11.68
CA ARG A 582 -29.42 16.80 11.99
C ARG A 582 -30.37 16.90 10.81
N LEU A 583 -31.65 16.66 11.07
CA LEU A 583 -32.75 16.81 10.12
C LEU A 583 -33.95 17.47 10.81
N ASP A 584 -33.98 18.81 10.74
CA ASP A 584 -34.90 19.66 11.49
C ASP A 584 -36.37 19.42 11.14
N ALA A 585 -36.66 19.01 9.91
CA ALA A 585 -38.02 18.77 9.43
C ALA A 585 -38.80 17.74 10.26
N ILE A 586 -38.09 16.85 10.96
CA ILE A 586 -38.65 15.83 11.85
C ILE A 586 -38.10 15.90 13.28
N ASN A 587 -37.36 16.95 13.63
CA ASN A 587 -36.63 17.10 14.91
C ASN A 587 -35.65 15.95 15.20
N TYR A 588 -35.00 15.42 14.17
CA TYR A 588 -33.93 14.43 14.34
C TYR A 588 -32.59 15.13 14.57
N ALA A 589 -31.84 14.68 15.57
CA ALA A 589 -30.48 15.09 15.86
C ALA A 589 -29.73 13.95 16.55
N SER A 590 -28.47 13.72 16.16
CA SER A 590 -27.58 12.74 16.75
C SER A 590 -26.15 13.27 16.73
N ASP A 591 -25.56 13.44 17.90
CA ASP A 591 -24.13 13.71 18.14
C ASP A 591 -23.33 12.42 18.38
N LEU A 592 -24.00 11.27 18.22
CA LEU A 592 -23.45 9.93 18.36
C LEU A 592 -22.91 9.59 19.75
N GLU A 593 -23.00 10.43 20.78
CA GLU A 593 -22.31 10.16 22.05
C GLU A 593 -22.93 9.03 22.89
N GLU A 594 -24.24 8.83 22.78
CA GLU A 594 -24.97 7.79 23.52
C GLU A 594 -25.18 6.50 22.69
N ASP A 595 -25.45 6.64 21.39
CA ASP A 595 -25.75 5.53 20.48
C ASP A 595 -25.39 5.86 19.01
N GLY A 596 -25.71 4.94 18.09
CA GLY A 596 -25.44 5.11 16.66
C GLY A 596 -26.42 6.03 15.92
N GLY A 597 -27.32 6.74 16.60
CA GLY A 597 -28.30 7.63 15.98
C GLY A 597 -29.35 6.94 15.11
N GLY A 598 -29.41 5.61 15.10
CA GLY A 598 -30.23 4.81 14.19
C GLY A 598 -29.54 4.42 12.88
N TRP A 599 -28.28 4.84 12.67
CA TRP A 599 -27.49 4.45 11.51
C TRP A 599 -27.06 2.98 11.60
N GLN A 600 -27.08 2.30 10.46
CA GLN A 600 -26.63 0.93 10.26
C GLN A 600 -25.34 0.97 9.45
N SER A 601 -24.27 0.38 9.97
CA SER A 601 -22.98 0.35 9.31
C SER A 601 -22.67 -1.01 8.71
N ALA A 602 -21.89 -0.97 7.62
CA ALA A 602 -21.12 -2.10 7.11
C ALA A 602 -19.76 -1.54 6.67
N GLY A 603 -18.68 -1.88 7.38
CA GLY A 603 -17.35 -1.29 7.21
C GLY A 603 -17.14 -0.02 8.05
N PHE A 604 -18.15 0.86 8.18
CA PHE A 604 -18.07 2.00 9.10
C PHE A 604 -18.13 1.55 10.56
N VAL A 605 -17.37 2.20 11.44
CA VAL A 605 -17.35 1.91 12.88
C VAL A 605 -17.59 3.17 13.70
N ARG A 606 -18.49 3.10 14.68
CA ARG A 606 -18.68 4.17 15.66
C ARG A 606 -17.68 4.00 16.81
N LEU A 607 -16.78 4.96 16.96
CA LEU A 607 -15.68 4.90 17.92
C LEU A 607 -15.17 6.30 18.30
N GLY A 608 -14.32 6.39 19.32
CA GLY A 608 -13.55 7.60 19.62
C GLY A 608 -12.19 7.62 18.93
N ASN A 609 -11.55 8.78 18.80
CA ASN A 609 -10.28 8.93 18.05
C ASN A 609 -9.03 8.41 18.80
N THR A 610 -9.08 7.22 19.40
CA THR A 610 -7.98 6.70 20.22
C THR A 610 -7.91 5.17 20.18
N LEU A 611 -6.71 4.63 19.99
CA LEU A 611 -6.35 3.20 20.06
C LEU A 611 -5.32 2.96 21.17
N PRO A 612 -5.24 1.75 21.74
CA PRO A 612 -4.21 1.43 22.71
C PRO A 612 -2.87 1.37 21.96
N GLN A 613 -1.86 2.05 22.48
CA GLN A 613 -0.54 2.01 21.87
C GLN A 613 0.21 0.76 22.34
N SER A 614 0.81 0.01 21.43
CA SER A 614 1.75 -1.08 21.74
C SER A 614 3.13 -0.81 21.14
N TYR A 615 4.17 -1.41 21.74
CA TYR A 615 5.54 -1.37 21.22
C TYR A 615 6.14 -2.77 21.23
N ALA A 616 7.10 -3.01 20.34
CA ALA A 616 7.91 -4.20 20.38
C ALA A 616 9.40 -3.85 20.30
N LEU A 617 10.18 -4.44 21.22
CA LEU A 617 11.59 -4.13 21.39
C LEU A 617 12.47 -5.37 21.27
N ARG A 618 13.60 -5.23 20.57
CA ARG A 618 14.70 -6.20 20.56
C ARG A 618 16.00 -5.52 20.96
N LEU A 619 16.74 -6.18 21.84
CA LEU A 619 18.10 -5.79 22.22
C LEU A 619 19.08 -6.77 21.58
N ILE A 620 19.86 -6.29 20.63
CA ILE A 620 20.85 -7.08 19.91
C ILE A 620 22.23 -6.76 20.47
N THR A 621 22.91 -7.76 21.02
CA THR A 621 24.32 -7.60 21.40
C THR A 621 25.21 -7.88 20.19
N LEU A 622 26.17 -6.99 19.93
CA LEU A 622 27.08 -7.07 18.79
C LEU A 622 28.49 -7.28 19.30
N GLY A 623 29.21 -8.26 18.74
CA GLY A 623 30.48 -8.69 19.29
C GLY A 623 30.96 -10.02 18.72
N ASP A 624 31.75 -10.75 19.50
CA ASP A 624 32.26 -12.07 19.10
C ASP A 624 31.19 -13.17 19.16
N SER A 625 30.08 -12.92 19.86
CA SER A 625 28.95 -13.84 19.99
C SER A 625 27.65 -13.03 20.01
N PRO A 626 27.11 -12.67 18.83
CA PRO A 626 25.89 -11.88 18.76
C PRO A 626 24.71 -12.63 19.35
N SER A 627 23.77 -11.90 19.95
CA SER A 627 22.54 -12.45 20.50
C SER A 627 21.38 -11.48 20.35
N VAL A 628 20.18 -12.00 20.17
CA VAL A 628 18.95 -11.20 20.17
C VAL A 628 18.15 -11.50 21.43
N GLN A 629 17.75 -10.45 22.14
CA GLN A 629 16.90 -10.55 23.31
C GLN A 629 15.61 -9.77 23.08
N THR A 630 14.46 -10.38 23.40
CA THR A 630 13.19 -9.66 23.52
C THR A 630 13.18 -8.85 24.81
N VAL A 631 12.86 -7.56 24.72
CA VAL A 631 12.64 -6.72 25.91
C VAL A 631 11.14 -6.69 26.18
N ALA A 632 10.72 -7.30 27.29
CA ALA A 632 9.32 -7.31 27.69
C ALA A 632 8.94 -5.96 28.31
N LEU A 633 7.79 -5.42 27.87
CA LEU A 633 7.18 -4.22 28.42
C LEU A 633 6.13 -4.60 29.47
N ASP A 634 5.90 -3.72 30.44
CA ASP A 634 4.74 -3.80 31.32
C ASP A 634 3.47 -3.23 30.66
N ASP A 635 2.33 -3.33 31.36
CA ASP A 635 1.03 -2.85 30.88
C ASP A 635 0.98 -1.33 30.62
N ASN A 636 2.01 -0.58 31.00
CA ASN A 636 2.14 0.87 30.76
C ASN A 636 3.21 1.19 29.71
N ASN A 637 3.61 0.22 28.89
CA ASN A 637 4.66 0.36 27.88
C ASN A 637 6.01 0.82 28.46
N ARG A 638 6.38 0.28 29.62
CA ARG A 638 7.68 0.54 30.25
C ARG A 638 8.54 -0.70 30.33
N ALA A 639 9.85 -0.53 30.17
CA ALA A 639 10.82 -1.60 30.40
C ALA A 639 12.08 -1.07 31.06
N GLU A 640 12.68 -1.92 31.90
CA GLU A 640 14.02 -1.73 32.44
C GLU A 640 14.88 -2.95 32.09
N VAL A 641 16.00 -2.75 31.36
CA VAL A 641 16.91 -3.84 30.99
C VAL A 641 18.37 -3.43 31.17
N SER A 642 19.13 -4.25 31.90
CA SER A 642 20.57 -4.02 32.07
C SER A 642 21.38 -4.67 30.95
N PHE A 643 22.41 -3.98 30.50
CA PHE A 643 23.37 -4.49 29.52
C PHE A 643 24.79 -4.03 29.81
N THR A 644 25.78 -4.74 29.25
CA THR A 644 27.20 -4.43 29.43
C THR A 644 27.90 -4.38 28.07
N ILE A 645 28.58 -3.27 27.79
CA ILE A 645 29.45 -3.09 26.63
C ILE A 645 30.91 -3.14 27.10
N GLY A 646 31.67 -4.11 26.57
CA GLY A 646 33.06 -4.36 26.93
C GLY A 646 33.44 -5.83 26.75
N GLY A 647 34.76 -6.10 26.74
CA GLY A 647 35.27 -7.45 26.47
C GLY A 647 34.92 -7.91 25.05
N ASN A 648 34.05 -8.91 24.94
CA ASN A 648 33.62 -9.49 23.67
C ASN A 648 32.41 -8.76 23.04
N VAL A 649 31.75 -7.85 23.78
CA VAL A 649 30.64 -7.02 23.29
C VAL A 649 31.18 -5.67 22.87
N LYS A 650 30.98 -5.31 21.59
CA LYS A 650 31.47 -4.08 20.97
C LYS A 650 30.44 -2.96 20.99
N SER A 651 29.17 -3.30 20.74
CA SER A 651 28.04 -2.38 20.82
C SER A 651 26.76 -3.16 21.12
N VAL A 652 25.70 -2.43 21.45
CA VAL A 652 24.35 -2.97 21.60
C VAL A 652 23.45 -2.18 20.67
N MET A 653 22.61 -2.86 19.90
CA MET A 653 21.60 -2.24 19.05
C MET A 653 20.23 -2.45 19.69
N LEU A 654 19.52 -1.37 19.97
CA LEU A 654 18.12 -1.43 20.34
C LEU A 654 17.28 -1.24 19.08
N VAL A 655 16.42 -2.19 18.80
CA VAL A 655 15.42 -2.12 17.73
C VAL A 655 14.07 -1.80 18.37
N VAL A 656 13.45 -0.70 17.97
CA VAL A 656 12.17 -0.21 18.49
C VAL A 656 11.17 -0.08 17.37
N SER A 657 9.93 -0.51 17.61
CA SER A 657 8.81 -0.29 16.70
C SER A 657 7.54 -0.01 17.51
N GLY A 658 6.69 0.90 17.03
CA GLY A 658 5.29 0.94 17.43
C GLY A 658 4.54 -0.20 16.72
N THR A 659 3.63 -0.90 17.38
CA THR A 659 2.94 -2.06 16.77
C THR A 659 1.42 -1.96 16.81
N THR A 660 0.89 -0.75 16.98
CA THR A 660 -0.56 -0.53 16.96
C THR A 660 -1.04 -0.63 15.52
N PRO A 661 -1.89 -1.60 15.15
CA PRO A 661 -2.38 -1.72 13.78
C PRO A 661 -3.35 -0.57 13.43
N ILE A 662 -3.71 -0.46 12.16
CA ILE A 662 -4.75 0.43 11.59
C ILE A 662 -4.39 1.93 11.58
N THR A 663 -3.68 2.44 12.59
CA THR A 663 -3.29 3.86 12.62
C THR A 663 -2.01 4.13 11.83
N ARG A 664 -1.97 5.33 11.22
CA ARG A 664 -0.78 5.92 10.59
C ARG A 664 -0.11 6.98 11.47
N GLU A 665 -0.65 7.20 12.67
CA GLU A 665 -0.07 8.12 13.65
C GLU A 665 1.10 7.46 14.38
N LYS A 666 2.15 8.25 14.64
CA LYS A 666 3.40 7.75 15.21
C LYS A 666 3.29 7.45 16.70
N ALA A 667 4.07 6.47 17.13
CA ALA A 667 4.21 6.06 18.52
C ALA A 667 5.32 6.89 19.20
N VAL A 668 5.01 7.55 20.32
CA VAL A 668 5.95 8.42 21.05
C VAL A 668 6.59 7.70 22.23
N TYR A 669 7.92 7.73 22.33
CA TYR A 669 8.65 7.12 23.43
C TYR A 669 9.87 7.91 23.92
N GLU A 670 10.23 7.68 25.17
CA GLU A 670 11.49 8.12 25.78
C GLU A 670 12.40 6.93 26.04
N LEU A 671 13.69 7.10 25.70
CA LEU A 671 14.77 6.18 25.98
C LEU A 671 15.81 6.80 26.90
N GLN A 672 16.18 6.11 27.97
CA GLN A 672 17.20 6.55 28.90
C GLN A 672 18.25 5.47 29.16
N VAL A 673 19.52 5.78 28.91
CA VAL A 673 20.66 4.92 29.25
C VAL A 673 21.32 5.49 30.50
N ARG A 674 21.33 4.75 31.61
CA ARG A 674 21.78 5.24 32.93
C ARG A 674 22.89 4.41 33.54
#